data_AF-A0A1G5Y8X4-F1
#
_entry.id   AF-A0A1G5Y8X4-F1
#
_cell.length_a   1.000
_cell.length_b   1.000
_cell.length_c   1.000
_cell.angle_alpha   90.00
_cell.angle_beta   90.00
_cell.angle_gamma   90.00
#
_symmetry.space_group_name_H-M   'P 1'
#
loop_
_entity.id
_entity.type
_entity.pdbx_description
1 polymer ?
#
loop_
_entity_poly.entity_id
_entity_poly.type
_entity_poly.pdbx_seq_one_letter_code
_entity_poly.pdbx_strand_id
1 'polypeptide(L)'
;MKARLRVLRGKGMKFLFETIILFSWAGITYAQTPCENNQIIPVWNRLQDVQNIYGPNYQSGPKAFLTAGFERKKMTPNLEIGINWLKGYFQSISGSRYADFSFRYLKGFTPEENLKTNEWYLSTGLVSSYSTRILSPYVLCSEGKMRELDGPSLIDISFNRLNHLAERLVVSVNSIDYPYLINEKPVYKIPKITRSQGRIDYYRYPGSPPENVTNFANWDFLDVYILRNSDKPLFIPFTRKEILEAKVKDLGRIYEERKKLIIEYTQIRPEHEFDQELADRIAEIKKNTAEGAWGYSKENMENRIQLATENNRLAKKEEANKLHSELDVLEEDYNESIRMIQNYLANQPESVLNRPVREYFSVTFGVEMVDRMLEEFDRDLTDSDWGNNTVMAYINPDYFDTKAPLDVPQLITVEFVNLEGAHKHLNEVVDRINQKMDFKALQALFPNVNMAGAGPPISQPIQVKTKKPGRYLDKLEELGPDPYPSSQSKANTVTLNFGGPGFNAAPIQVKFPEKPSALGSIANLSDLLLYDSFLDELKSKFLSQLTSEQKGTYDQWIREYDLKTVEDFTQLSMLSWINSNPKASIYLDFEAVKRFPTSGLAANNLAVHLLKSGYPDKSLPILNYWLKEFPDNSLLLGNAATANYYLGEVEKAFQLAKQTVEQDSLHPNANKILAFVHHRKGEKEPAKKASERSLEGSYDEELVALLQEIDPQAPISKIIYNGRKRPYTPQLMDKFRMPGAIQGTDDAEDQSEVILEVLQSIEMTVAAITKTTSEAIIEQAARKNIRQVMTQGGIPIMQMLAQAIYFQSLQTYQEDYSREKERFFKSLNELGNNYSWKVNTITKGYDSEMSKIEGGADWEGERKLAELAKAKCAKLNLALDEYYMETAPLINQMVVRLELMSRDHHSTLSYWAPIWLQSKEAADFPGIQLNYLRDMREILNKYPIELPLDCDRFTIKEEEVVRGTLMVWEDQYCPVKVTAGVGPIKGGINCNTFSLSGGEFLVGEVEVKVNRDWDSIEEVTVGAGVGLTLDVGLKNKATKSGAGFSAELSSKGFVKLTKDPKTLEWNFRNTDAGIKTEATVGADIGRFGVEVKLAETSMGFRSGITSDGMIPKMIDSF
;
A
#
# COMPACT_ATOMS: atom_id res chain seq x y z
N MET A 1 35.34 -12.33 -56.32
CA MET A 1 34.09 -12.89 -55.75
C MET A 1 33.08 -11.80 -55.29
N LYS A 2 33.04 -10.63 -55.93
CA LYS A 2 32.14 -9.49 -55.60
C LYS A 2 31.12 -9.13 -56.69
N ALA A 3 30.98 -9.96 -57.74
CA ALA A 3 30.11 -9.66 -58.89
C ALA A 3 28.81 -10.48 -58.98
N ARG A 4 28.58 -11.48 -58.12
CA ARG A 4 27.38 -12.35 -58.19
C ARG A 4 26.22 -11.95 -57.26
N LEU A 5 26.34 -10.92 -56.43
CA LEU A 5 25.31 -10.56 -55.43
C LEU A 5 24.36 -9.40 -55.81
N ARG A 6 24.48 -8.76 -56.99
CA ARG A 6 23.57 -7.67 -57.39
C ARG A 6 22.34 -8.10 -58.19
N VAL A 7 22.29 -9.32 -58.71
CA VAL A 7 21.19 -9.76 -59.61
C VAL A 7 20.00 -10.40 -58.86
N LEU A 8 20.17 -10.81 -57.60
CA LEU A 8 19.10 -11.48 -56.83
C LEU A 8 18.16 -10.52 -56.06
N ARG A 9 18.47 -9.22 -55.95
CA ARG A 9 17.60 -8.26 -55.23
C ARG A 9 16.42 -7.71 -56.04
N GLY A 10 16.43 -7.84 -57.37
CA GLY A 10 15.37 -7.27 -58.22
C GLY A 10 14.15 -8.18 -58.47
N LYS A 11 14.30 -9.51 -58.39
CA LYS A 11 13.22 -10.44 -58.74
C LYS A 11 12.36 -10.89 -57.55
N GLY A 12 12.93 -10.97 -56.34
CA GLY A 12 12.19 -11.37 -55.14
C GLY A 12 11.16 -10.32 -54.69
N MET A 13 11.46 -9.03 -54.86
CA MET A 13 10.59 -7.94 -54.42
C MET A 13 9.36 -7.77 -55.32
N LYS A 14 9.47 -8.09 -56.62
CA LYS A 14 8.35 -8.05 -57.56
C LYS A 14 7.37 -9.22 -57.36
N PHE A 15 7.89 -10.41 -57.06
CA PHE A 15 7.07 -11.57 -56.72
C PHE A 15 6.31 -11.38 -55.41
N LEU A 16 6.94 -10.77 -54.39
CA LEU A 16 6.26 -10.45 -53.12
C LEU A 16 5.13 -9.43 -53.31
N PHE A 17 5.35 -8.40 -54.14
CA PHE A 17 4.36 -7.35 -54.38
C PHE A 17 3.16 -7.85 -55.19
N GLU A 18 3.39 -8.68 -56.21
CA GLU A 18 2.30 -9.29 -57.01
C GLU A 18 1.51 -10.33 -56.19
N THR A 19 2.16 -11.05 -55.28
CA THR A 19 1.48 -11.99 -54.37
C THR A 19 0.64 -11.27 -53.32
N ILE A 20 1.12 -10.15 -52.77
CA ILE A 20 0.35 -9.31 -51.83
C ILE A 20 -0.89 -8.71 -52.50
N ILE A 21 -0.79 -8.27 -53.77
CA ILE A 21 -1.94 -7.72 -54.50
C ILE A 21 -2.98 -8.81 -54.82
N LEU A 22 -2.54 -10.02 -55.17
CA LEU A 22 -3.45 -11.16 -55.42
C LEU A 22 -4.15 -11.67 -54.16
N PHE A 23 -3.48 -11.71 -53.01
CA PHE A 23 -4.12 -12.03 -51.73
C PHE A 23 -5.03 -10.90 -51.23
N SER A 24 -4.70 -9.63 -51.54
CA SER A 24 -5.57 -8.49 -51.23
C SER A 24 -6.85 -8.50 -52.07
N TRP A 25 -6.81 -8.97 -53.32
CA TRP A 25 -8.00 -9.09 -54.17
C TRP A 25 -8.86 -10.30 -53.84
N ALA A 26 -8.27 -11.44 -53.46
CA ALA A 26 -9.03 -12.63 -53.05
C ALA A 26 -9.74 -12.45 -51.70
N GLY A 27 -9.26 -11.54 -50.83
CA GLY A 27 -9.94 -11.17 -49.59
C GLY A 27 -11.13 -10.21 -49.77
N ILE A 28 -11.28 -9.57 -50.93
CA ILE A 28 -12.30 -8.55 -51.19
C ILE A 28 -13.54 -9.11 -51.93
N THR A 29 -13.47 -10.34 -52.43
CA THR A 29 -14.61 -11.02 -53.08
C THR A 29 -15.14 -12.21 -52.25
N TYR A 30 -15.27 -12.04 -50.93
CA TYR A 30 -16.34 -12.78 -50.24
C TYR A 30 -17.66 -12.27 -50.81
N ALA A 31 -18.36 -13.13 -51.55
CA ALA A 31 -19.68 -12.85 -52.09
C ALA A 31 -20.59 -12.37 -50.94
N GLN A 32 -20.79 -11.05 -50.87
CA GLN A 32 -21.71 -10.46 -49.93
C GLN A 32 -23.10 -10.90 -50.36
N THR A 33 -23.73 -11.76 -49.56
CA THR A 33 -25.12 -12.15 -49.76
C THR A 33 -25.97 -10.88 -49.87
N PRO A 34 -26.73 -10.69 -50.95
CA PRO A 34 -27.64 -9.56 -51.08
C PRO A 34 -28.57 -9.58 -49.86
N CYS A 35 -28.56 -8.49 -49.09
CA CYS A 35 -29.31 -8.42 -47.85
C CYS A 35 -30.63 -7.69 -48.11
N GLU A 36 -31.73 -8.41 -47.91
CA GLU A 36 -33.09 -7.87 -47.89
C GLU A 36 -33.53 -7.75 -46.43
N ASN A 37 -33.78 -6.53 -45.95
CA ASN A 37 -34.15 -6.25 -44.55
C ASN A 37 -35.31 -7.11 -44.04
N ASN A 38 -36.26 -7.43 -44.91
CA ASN A 38 -37.49 -8.11 -44.52
C ASN A 38 -37.34 -9.62 -44.30
N GLN A 39 -36.15 -10.20 -44.58
CA GLN A 39 -35.91 -11.64 -44.44
C GLN A 39 -34.99 -12.00 -43.27
N ILE A 40 -34.48 -11.02 -42.52
CA ILE A 40 -33.54 -11.27 -41.42
C ILE A 40 -34.31 -11.67 -40.17
N ILE A 41 -34.43 -12.98 -39.94
CA ILE A 41 -35.01 -13.58 -38.72
C ILE A 41 -33.86 -13.78 -37.71
N PRO A 42 -34.05 -13.43 -36.42
CA PRO A 42 -33.01 -13.57 -35.42
C PRO A 42 -32.67 -15.04 -35.15
N VAL A 43 -31.37 -15.36 -35.27
CA VAL A 43 -30.80 -16.62 -34.81
C VAL A 43 -30.49 -16.54 -33.32
N TRP A 44 -31.04 -17.45 -32.53
CA TRP A 44 -30.84 -17.46 -31.07
C TRP A 44 -29.59 -18.23 -30.70
N ASN A 45 -28.56 -17.56 -30.20
CA ASN A 45 -27.33 -18.20 -29.76
C ASN A 45 -27.20 -18.13 -28.25
N ARG A 46 -26.86 -19.26 -27.62
CA ARG A 46 -26.49 -19.27 -26.20
C ARG A 46 -25.01 -18.94 -26.08
N LEU A 47 -24.71 -17.82 -25.43
CA LEU A 47 -23.37 -17.44 -24.99
C LEU A 47 -23.00 -18.18 -23.70
N GLN A 48 -21.74 -18.09 -23.31
CA GLN A 48 -21.27 -18.62 -22.03
C GLN A 48 -22.04 -17.96 -20.87
N ASP A 49 -22.58 -18.78 -19.97
CA ASP A 49 -23.25 -18.31 -18.77
C ASP A 49 -22.28 -17.45 -17.92
N VAL A 50 -22.73 -16.28 -17.50
CA VAL A 50 -21.93 -15.34 -16.71
C VAL A 50 -22.20 -15.59 -15.23
N GLN A 51 -21.16 -15.95 -14.49
CA GLN A 51 -21.21 -15.91 -13.03
C GLN A 51 -20.61 -14.60 -12.56
N ASN A 52 -21.47 -13.64 -12.17
CA ASN A 52 -20.98 -12.50 -11.41
C ASN A 52 -20.75 -12.95 -9.99
N ILE A 53 -19.51 -13.37 -9.71
CA ILE A 53 -18.99 -13.56 -8.35
C ILE A 53 -18.82 -12.18 -7.68
N TYR A 54 -18.78 -11.11 -8.47
CA TYR A 54 -18.50 -9.74 -8.06
C TYR A 54 -19.77 -8.88 -8.05
N GLY A 55 -20.28 -8.56 -6.86
CA GLY A 55 -21.10 -7.35 -6.65
C GLY A 55 -20.19 -6.11 -6.57
N PRO A 56 -20.73 -4.88 -6.71
CA PRO A 56 -19.94 -3.65 -6.78
C PRO A 56 -19.08 -3.34 -5.54
N ASN A 57 -19.28 -4.04 -4.41
CA ASN A 57 -18.58 -3.81 -3.14
C ASN A 57 -17.89 -5.09 -2.58
N TYR A 58 -17.26 -5.90 -3.43
CA TYR A 58 -16.67 -7.17 -3.00
C TYR A 58 -15.33 -7.00 -2.25
N GLN A 59 -15.23 -7.63 -1.07
CA GLN A 59 -13.98 -7.96 -0.37
C GLN A 59 -14.05 -9.46 -0.03
N SER A 60 -13.02 -10.23 -0.40
CA SER A 60 -12.93 -11.67 -0.07
C SER A 60 -12.63 -11.86 1.41
N GLY A 61 -13.44 -12.68 2.09
CA GLY A 61 -13.23 -13.05 3.50
C GLY A 61 -14.01 -14.30 3.91
N PRO A 62 -13.60 -15.00 4.99
CA PRO A 62 -14.04 -16.37 5.33
C PRO A 62 -15.47 -16.52 5.89
N LYS A 63 -16.29 -15.46 5.91
CA LYS A 63 -17.65 -15.46 6.49
C LYS A 63 -18.78 -15.55 5.45
N ALA A 64 -18.60 -16.32 4.37
CA ALA A 64 -19.62 -16.49 3.33
C ALA A 64 -20.71 -17.53 3.69
N PHE A 65 -21.48 -17.29 4.77
CA PHE A 65 -22.48 -18.27 5.28
C PHE A 65 -23.90 -18.12 4.70
N LEU A 66 -24.20 -17.09 3.91
CA LEU A 66 -25.60 -16.75 3.56
C LEU A 66 -26.11 -17.31 2.21
N THR A 67 -25.35 -18.18 1.54
CA THR A 67 -25.73 -18.71 0.21
C THR A 67 -26.10 -20.20 0.21
N ALA A 68 -26.33 -20.79 1.38
CA ALA A 68 -26.83 -22.16 1.48
C ALA A 68 -28.15 -22.29 0.68
N GLY A 69 -28.17 -23.19 -0.31
CA GLY A 69 -29.32 -23.40 -1.19
C GLY A 69 -29.30 -22.66 -2.54
N PHE A 70 -28.31 -21.81 -2.84
CA PHE A 70 -28.18 -21.21 -4.18
C PHE A 70 -27.61 -22.22 -5.20
N GLU A 71 -28.48 -22.94 -5.90
CA GLU A 71 -28.12 -23.98 -6.86
C GLU A 71 -28.53 -23.61 -8.29
N ARG A 72 -27.54 -23.38 -9.17
CA ARG A 72 -27.77 -23.04 -10.59
C ARG A 72 -28.74 -23.99 -11.28
N LYS A 73 -28.59 -25.31 -11.05
CA LYS A 73 -29.42 -26.35 -11.67
C LYS A 73 -30.92 -26.19 -11.36
N LYS A 74 -31.28 -25.63 -10.20
CA LYS A 74 -32.69 -25.37 -9.83
C LYS A 74 -33.25 -24.12 -10.52
N MET A 75 -32.39 -23.17 -10.89
CA MET A 75 -32.76 -21.90 -11.51
C MET A 75 -32.81 -21.96 -13.04
N THR A 76 -31.98 -22.81 -13.65
CA THR A 76 -31.90 -22.96 -15.12
C THR A 76 -33.27 -23.20 -15.78
N PRO A 77 -34.16 -24.09 -15.27
CA PRO A 77 -35.47 -24.30 -15.89
C PRO A 77 -36.34 -23.04 -15.93
N ASN A 78 -36.28 -22.20 -14.89
CA ASN A 78 -37.02 -20.94 -14.84
C ASN A 78 -36.52 -19.96 -15.92
N LEU A 79 -35.21 -19.91 -16.14
CA LEU A 79 -34.57 -19.10 -17.18
C LEU A 79 -34.93 -19.58 -18.59
N GLU A 80 -34.99 -20.90 -18.81
CA GLU A 80 -35.40 -21.50 -20.09
C GLU A 80 -36.86 -21.20 -20.42
N ILE A 81 -37.76 -21.23 -19.41
CA ILE A 81 -39.16 -20.81 -19.58
C ILE A 81 -39.23 -19.33 -19.95
N GLY A 82 -38.41 -18.48 -19.32
CA GLY A 82 -38.23 -17.07 -19.69
C GLY A 82 -37.87 -16.87 -21.17
N ILE A 83 -36.83 -17.57 -21.64
CA ILE A 83 -36.37 -17.50 -23.03
C ILE A 83 -37.42 -18.01 -24.01
N ASN A 84 -38.07 -19.14 -23.70
CA ASN A 84 -39.08 -19.73 -24.59
C ASN A 84 -40.33 -18.84 -24.72
N TRP A 85 -40.74 -18.20 -23.62
CA TRP A 85 -41.80 -17.20 -23.65
C TRP A 85 -41.43 -16.02 -24.57
N LEU A 86 -40.22 -15.47 -24.43
CA LEU A 86 -39.77 -14.34 -25.24
C LEU A 86 -39.65 -14.70 -26.73
N LYS A 87 -39.14 -15.89 -27.06
CA LYS A 87 -39.06 -16.41 -28.44
C LYS A 87 -40.41 -16.39 -29.16
N GLY A 88 -41.50 -16.64 -28.44
CA GLY A 88 -42.86 -16.59 -29.00
C GLY A 88 -43.26 -15.21 -29.52
N TYR A 89 -42.72 -14.13 -28.95
CA TYR A 89 -42.99 -12.76 -29.39
C TYR A 89 -42.10 -12.32 -30.57
N PHE A 90 -40.91 -12.89 -30.69
CA PHE A 90 -39.97 -12.64 -31.78
C PHE A 90 -40.32 -13.34 -33.10
N GLN A 91 -41.28 -14.27 -33.11
CA GLN A 91 -41.68 -15.00 -34.32
C GLN A 91 -42.11 -14.02 -35.43
N SER A 92 -41.48 -14.12 -36.60
CA SER A 92 -41.78 -13.27 -37.76
C SER A 92 -41.46 -11.77 -37.58
N ILE A 93 -40.65 -11.39 -36.60
CA ILE A 93 -40.09 -10.04 -36.52
C ILE A 93 -38.77 -10.02 -37.28
N SER A 94 -38.65 -9.09 -38.23
CA SER A 94 -37.44 -8.89 -39.02
C SER A 94 -36.55 -7.79 -38.44
N GLY A 95 -35.27 -7.77 -38.84
CA GLY A 95 -34.34 -6.67 -38.55
C GLY A 95 -33.34 -6.94 -37.42
N SER A 96 -33.33 -8.14 -36.84
CA SER A 96 -32.22 -8.59 -35.98
C SER A 96 -31.65 -9.89 -36.52
N ARG A 97 -30.32 -9.94 -36.71
CA ARG A 97 -29.64 -11.12 -37.24
C ARG A 97 -29.45 -12.20 -36.18
N TYR A 98 -29.24 -11.79 -34.93
CA TYR A 98 -28.98 -12.69 -33.83
C TYR A 98 -29.62 -12.16 -32.54
N ALA A 99 -30.01 -13.09 -31.68
CA ALA A 99 -30.48 -12.85 -30.32
C ALA A 99 -29.60 -13.67 -29.38
N ASP A 100 -28.47 -13.08 -29.01
CA ASP A 100 -27.45 -13.75 -28.21
C ASP A 100 -27.83 -13.65 -26.74
N PHE A 101 -27.95 -14.79 -26.05
CA PHE A 101 -28.37 -14.81 -24.65
C PHE A 101 -27.39 -15.53 -23.74
N SER A 102 -27.29 -15.07 -22.49
CA SER A 102 -26.51 -15.73 -21.43
C SER A 102 -27.32 -15.81 -20.15
N PHE A 103 -27.18 -16.90 -19.41
CA PHE A 103 -27.70 -16.98 -18.05
C PHE A 103 -26.74 -16.30 -17.09
N ARG A 104 -27.29 -15.47 -16.20
CA ARG A 104 -26.57 -14.72 -15.20
C ARG A 104 -27.01 -15.18 -13.83
N TYR A 105 -26.05 -15.59 -13.02
CA TYR A 105 -26.28 -15.99 -11.64
C TYR A 105 -25.53 -15.03 -10.73
N LEU A 106 -26.26 -14.20 -9.98
CA LEU A 106 -25.67 -13.29 -9.00
C LEU A 106 -25.79 -13.91 -7.62
N LYS A 107 -24.67 -14.44 -7.13
CA LYS A 107 -24.57 -15.02 -5.79
C LYS A 107 -24.13 -13.91 -4.83
N GLY A 108 -25.00 -13.51 -3.90
CA GLY A 108 -24.65 -12.49 -2.91
C GLY A 108 -23.58 -12.99 -1.96
N PHE A 109 -22.38 -12.43 -2.08
CA PHE A 109 -21.32 -12.62 -1.12
C PHE A 109 -20.97 -11.27 -0.52
N THR A 110 -21.37 -11.08 0.72
CA THR A 110 -21.04 -9.89 1.49
C THR A 110 -20.77 -10.32 2.92
N PRO A 111 -19.61 -9.94 3.51
CA PRO A 111 -19.48 -9.82 4.96
C PRO A 111 -20.72 -9.14 5.54
N GLU A 112 -21.08 -9.45 6.79
CA GLU A 112 -22.26 -8.86 7.46
C GLU A 112 -22.28 -7.32 7.40
N GLU A 113 -21.09 -6.71 7.38
CA GLU A 113 -20.91 -5.26 7.22
C GLU A 113 -21.33 -4.74 5.84
N ASN A 114 -21.10 -5.50 4.77
CA ASN A 114 -21.49 -5.15 3.41
C ASN A 114 -22.99 -5.34 3.14
N LEU A 115 -23.69 -6.10 3.99
CA LEU A 115 -25.16 -6.15 3.94
C LEU A 115 -25.77 -4.79 4.29
N LYS A 116 -25.09 -4.00 5.13
CA LYS A 116 -25.51 -2.63 5.47
C LYS A 116 -25.33 -1.65 4.31
N THR A 117 -24.57 -2.02 3.27
CA THR A 117 -24.37 -1.21 2.06
C THR A 117 -25.08 -1.78 0.84
N ASN A 118 -25.78 -2.91 0.96
CA ASN A 118 -26.54 -3.54 -0.12
C ASN A 118 -28.02 -3.15 -0.02
N GLU A 119 -28.44 -2.18 -0.83
CA GLU A 119 -29.80 -1.66 -0.88
C GLU A 119 -30.84 -2.74 -1.15
N TRP A 120 -30.54 -3.71 -2.03
CA TRP A 120 -31.46 -4.78 -2.38
C TRP A 120 -31.69 -5.71 -1.18
N TYR A 121 -30.62 -6.06 -0.47
CA TYR A 121 -30.71 -6.86 0.74
C TYR A 121 -31.45 -6.12 1.86
N LEU A 122 -31.12 -4.85 2.11
CA LEU A 122 -31.82 -4.03 3.10
C LEU A 122 -33.32 -3.92 2.81
N SER A 123 -33.67 -3.90 1.52
CA SER A 123 -35.05 -3.80 1.05
C SER A 123 -35.84 -5.11 1.09
N THR A 124 -35.19 -6.24 0.78
CA THR A 124 -35.89 -7.50 0.47
C THR A 124 -35.49 -8.66 1.37
N GLY A 125 -34.36 -8.55 2.08
CA GLY A 125 -33.70 -9.64 2.78
C GLY A 125 -33.11 -10.72 1.86
N LEU A 126 -33.20 -10.55 0.53
CA LEU A 126 -32.67 -11.49 -0.44
C LEU A 126 -31.24 -11.13 -0.81
N VAL A 127 -30.34 -12.11 -0.77
CA VAL A 127 -28.92 -11.93 -1.10
C VAL A 127 -28.59 -12.30 -2.55
N SER A 128 -29.44 -13.06 -3.23
CA SER A 128 -29.10 -13.63 -4.53
C SER A 128 -30.22 -13.50 -5.55
N SER A 129 -29.85 -13.51 -6.82
CA SER A 129 -30.77 -13.44 -7.95
C SER A 129 -30.21 -14.17 -9.15
N TYR A 130 -31.07 -14.41 -10.13
CA TYR A 130 -30.66 -14.96 -11.41
C TYR A 130 -31.47 -14.31 -12.53
N SER A 131 -30.86 -14.18 -13.70
CA SER A 131 -31.50 -13.55 -14.85
C SER A 131 -30.98 -14.14 -16.14
N THR A 132 -31.73 -13.95 -17.23
CA THR A 132 -31.22 -14.17 -18.58
C THR A 132 -31.11 -12.83 -19.27
N ARG A 133 -29.93 -12.57 -19.84
CA ARG A 133 -29.66 -11.36 -20.61
C ARG A 133 -29.60 -11.71 -22.08
N ILE A 134 -30.34 -10.98 -22.91
CA ILE A 134 -30.41 -11.12 -24.35
C ILE A 134 -29.91 -9.83 -25.02
N LEU A 135 -28.97 -9.96 -25.95
CA LEU A 135 -28.51 -8.90 -26.84
C LEU A 135 -29.12 -9.13 -28.22
N SER A 136 -29.85 -8.14 -28.74
CA SER A 136 -30.53 -8.24 -30.03
C SER A 136 -30.31 -6.97 -30.84
N PRO A 137 -29.09 -6.76 -31.38
CA PRO A 137 -28.80 -5.58 -32.15
C PRO A 137 -29.64 -5.51 -33.43
N TYR A 138 -29.92 -4.29 -33.87
CA TYR A 138 -30.69 -4.03 -35.08
C TYR A 138 -29.74 -3.95 -36.27
N VAL A 139 -30.07 -4.67 -37.35
CA VAL A 139 -29.28 -4.72 -38.57
C VAL A 139 -30.07 -4.05 -39.68
N LEU A 140 -29.51 -2.98 -40.23
CA LEU A 140 -30.00 -2.30 -41.42
C LEU A 140 -29.21 -2.75 -42.64
N CYS A 141 -29.91 -2.98 -43.74
CA CYS A 141 -29.30 -3.01 -45.05
C CYS A 141 -29.23 -1.60 -45.64
N SER A 142 -28.01 -1.09 -45.80
CA SER A 142 -27.73 0.18 -46.46
C SER A 142 -26.77 -0.09 -47.61
N GLU A 143 -27.16 0.27 -48.84
CA GLU A 143 -26.34 0.07 -50.04
C GLU A 143 -25.93 -1.40 -50.30
N GLY A 144 -26.81 -2.35 -49.95
CA GLY A 144 -26.54 -3.78 -50.06
C GLY A 144 -25.57 -4.33 -49.00
N LYS A 145 -25.17 -3.50 -48.03
CA LYS A 145 -24.32 -3.90 -46.90
C LYS A 145 -25.14 -3.95 -45.62
N MET A 146 -24.95 -5.00 -44.84
CA MET A 146 -25.43 -5.07 -43.46
C MET A 146 -24.65 -4.09 -42.60
N ARG A 147 -25.36 -3.21 -41.91
CA ARG A 147 -24.83 -2.30 -40.91
C ARG A 147 -25.60 -2.54 -39.61
N GLU A 148 -24.88 -2.92 -38.57
CA GLU A 148 -25.41 -2.96 -37.22
C GLU A 148 -25.58 -1.52 -36.71
N LEU A 149 -26.72 -1.20 -36.12
CA LEU A 149 -26.90 0.07 -35.43
C LEU A 149 -26.33 -0.04 -34.02
N ASP A 150 -25.41 0.86 -33.71
CA ASP A 150 -24.88 1.04 -32.36
C ASP A 150 -26.00 1.51 -31.41
N GLY A 151 -26.01 0.96 -30.20
CA GLY A 151 -26.96 1.32 -29.15
C GLY A 151 -27.32 0.16 -28.24
N PRO A 152 -27.83 0.43 -27.01
CA PRO A 152 -28.39 -0.60 -26.17
C PRO A 152 -29.57 -1.27 -26.89
N SER A 153 -29.50 -2.60 -27.01
CA SER A 153 -30.54 -3.45 -27.57
C SER A 153 -30.69 -4.68 -26.70
N LEU A 154 -31.06 -4.41 -25.46
CA LEU A 154 -30.93 -5.33 -24.34
C LEU A 154 -32.31 -5.75 -23.85
N ILE A 155 -32.45 -7.05 -23.56
CA ILE A 155 -33.60 -7.59 -22.84
C ILE A 155 -33.08 -8.36 -21.63
N ASP A 156 -33.56 -8.02 -20.44
CA ASP A 156 -33.27 -8.75 -19.21
C ASP A 156 -34.56 -9.37 -18.67
N ILE A 157 -34.57 -10.69 -18.48
CA ILE A 157 -35.61 -11.38 -17.72
C ILE A 157 -34.99 -11.80 -16.39
N SER A 158 -35.38 -11.15 -15.30
CA SER A 158 -34.77 -11.32 -13.98
C SER A 158 -35.73 -11.93 -12.97
N PHE A 159 -35.18 -12.74 -12.09
CA PHE A 159 -35.89 -13.40 -11.01
C PHE A 159 -35.32 -12.91 -9.68
N ASN A 160 -36.19 -12.37 -8.83
CA ASN A 160 -35.84 -11.79 -7.54
C ASN A 160 -34.83 -10.63 -7.65
N ARG A 161 -34.94 -9.79 -8.69
CA ARG A 161 -34.07 -8.63 -8.92
C ARG A 161 -34.70 -7.62 -9.88
N LEU A 162 -34.25 -6.37 -9.76
CA LEU A 162 -34.40 -5.29 -10.73
C LEU A 162 -33.02 -4.94 -11.32
N ASN A 163 -32.91 -4.71 -12.64
CA ASN A 163 -31.64 -4.26 -13.23
C ASN A 163 -31.62 -2.77 -13.55
N HIS A 164 -32.66 -2.25 -14.20
CA HIS A 164 -32.70 -0.89 -14.76
C HIS A 164 -33.87 -0.05 -14.24
N LEU A 165 -34.98 -0.67 -13.81
CA LEU A 165 -36.20 0.06 -13.41
C LEU A 165 -36.02 1.03 -12.24
N ALA A 166 -35.21 0.63 -11.26
CA ALA A 166 -35.09 1.32 -9.99
C ALA A 166 -33.69 1.90 -9.84
N GLU A 167 -33.58 3.21 -10.08
CA GLU A 167 -32.35 3.95 -9.83
C GLU A 167 -32.19 4.12 -8.32
N ARG A 168 -31.16 3.48 -7.77
CA ARG A 168 -30.82 3.59 -6.36
C ARG A 168 -30.25 4.96 -6.03
N LEU A 169 -30.72 5.58 -4.97
CA LEU A 169 -30.13 6.79 -4.45
C LEU A 169 -29.02 6.43 -3.46
N VAL A 170 -27.80 6.92 -3.69
CA VAL A 170 -26.63 6.63 -2.85
C VAL A 170 -25.97 7.90 -2.33
N VAL A 171 -25.29 7.79 -1.20
CA VAL A 171 -24.38 8.80 -0.66
C VAL A 171 -22.97 8.23 -0.68
N SER A 172 -22.09 8.88 -1.41
CA SER A 172 -20.69 8.49 -1.47
C SER A 172 -19.94 9.05 -0.27
N VAL A 173 -19.46 8.17 0.61
CA VAL A 173 -18.57 8.53 1.73
C VAL A 173 -17.25 7.81 1.53
N ASN A 174 -16.15 8.56 1.37
CA ASN A 174 -14.82 8.00 1.12
C ASN A 174 -14.76 7.05 -0.10
N SER A 175 -15.46 7.40 -1.19
CA SER A 175 -15.60 6.59 -2.42
C SER A 175 -16.34 5.26 -2.25
N ILE A 176 -17.04 5.05 -1.12
CA ILE A 176 -17.98 3.94 -0.94
C ILE A 176 -19.39 4.50 -1.02
N ASP A 177 -20.20 3.93 -1.91
CA ASP A 177 -21.60 4.28 -2.06
C ASP A 177 -22.44 3.56 -1.01
N TYR A 178 -23.06 4.34 -0.13
CA TYR A 178 -24.04 3.86 0.83
C TYR A 178 -25.46 4.14 0.32
N PRO A 179 -26.43 3.22 0.50
CA PRO A 179 -27.81 3.53 0.20
C PRO A 179 -28.28 4.73 1.01
N TYR A 180 -28.92 5.69 0.35
CA TYR A 180 -29.60 6.76 1.05
C TYR A 180 -30.85 6.20 1.73
N LEU A 181 -30.96 6.40 3.05
CA LEU A 181 -32.02 5.83 3.88
C LEU A 181 -32.98 6.93 4.35
N ILE A 182 -34.27 6.74 4.11
CA ILE A 182 -35.34 7.56 4.73
C ILE A 182 -36.10 6.65 5.69
N ASN A 183 -36.06 6.98 6.99
CA ASN A 183 -36.64 6.15 8.05
C ASN A 183 -36.19 4.68 7.93
N GLU A 184 -34.88 4.46 7.79
CA GLU A 184 -34.22 3.15 7.65
C GLU A 184 -34.55 2.38 6.35
N LYS A 185 -35.28 3.00 5.41
CA LYS A 185 -35.67 2.38 4.14
C LYS A 185 -34.81 2.91 2.99
N PRO A 186 -34.17 2.03 2.18
CA PRO A 186 -33.44 2.45 0.99
C PRO A 186 -34.35 3.16 -0.02
N VAL A 187 -33.87 4.28 -0.55
CA VAL A 187 -34.61 5.10 -1.53
C VAL A 187 -34.26 4.68 -2.96
N TYR A 188 -35.30 4.46 -3.75
CA TYR A 188 -35.24 4.23 -5.19
C TYR A 188 -36.04 5.29 -5.93
N LYS A 189 -35.49 5.80 -7.03
CA LYS A 189 -36.20 6.57 -8.03
C LYS A 189 -36.73 5.60 -9.08
N ILE A 190 -38.06 5.54 -9.22
CA ILE A 190 -38.75 4.65 -10.16
C ILE A 190 -39.66 5.44 -11.08
N PRO A 191 -39.85 5.04 -12.35
CA PRO A 191 -40.91 5.58 -13.19
C PRO A 191 -42.30 5.38 -12.56
N LYS A 192 -43.24 6.27 -12.86
CA LYS A 192 -44.65 6.04 -12.53
C LYS A 192 -45.17 4.81 -13.29
N ILE A 193 -46.03 4.04 -12.64
CA ILE A 193 -46.73 2.92 -13.27
C ILE A 193 -47.58 3.46 -14.42
N THR A 194 -47.36 2.94 -15.63
CA THR A 194 -48.15 3.30 -16.82
C THR A 194 -49.52 2.63 -16.78
N ARG A 195 -49.56 1.34 -16.44
CA ARG A 195 -50.80 0.57 -16.23
C ARG A 195 -50.55 -0.67 -15.38
N SER A 196 -51.58 -1.13 -14.69
CA SER A 196 -51.59 -2.42 -14.00
C SER A 196 -52.72 -3.29 -14.53
N GLN A 197 -52.45 -4.57 -14.79
CA GLN A 197 -53.43 -5.57 -15.17
C GLN A 197 -53.29 -6.80 -14.27
N GLY A 198 -54.14 -6.87 -13.24
CA GLY A 198 -54.01 -7.90 -12.20
C GLY A 198 -52.68 -7.78 -11.46
N ARG A 199 -51.87 -8.84 -11.51
CA ARG A 199 -50.54 -8.91 -10.89
C ARG A 199 -49.41 -8.55 -11.87
N ILE A 200 -49.69 -7.73 -12.87
CA ILE A 200 -48.71 -7.29 -13.86
C ILE A 200 -48.72 -5.78 -13.87
N ASP A 201 -47.60 -5.17 -13.52
CA ASP A 201 -47.42 -3.72 -13.58
C ASP A 201 -46.49 -3.40 -14.76
N TYR A 202 -46.90 -2.48 -15.61
CA TYR A 202 -46.14 -2.03 -16.76
C TYR A 202 -45.68 -0.58 -16.54
N TYR A 203 -44.37 -0.38 -16.72
CA TYR A 203 -43.69 0.90 -16.62
C TYR A 203 -43.12 1.24 -17.98
N ARG A 204 -43.21 2.52 -18.35
CA ARG A 204 -42.54 3.06 -19.54
C ARG A 204 -41.83 4.34 -19.14
N TYR A 205 -40.52 4.38 -19.40
CA TYR A 205 -39.68 5.54 -19.16
C TYR A 205 -38.93 5.91 -20.44
N PRO A 206 -38.77 7.21 -20.78
CA PRO A 206 -39.35 8.41 -20.13
C PRO A 206 -40.87 8.60 -20.33
N GLY A 207 -41.54 7.66 -20.99
CA GLY A 207 -42.94 7.78 -21.44
C GLY A 207 -43.00 8.17 -22.92
N SER A 208 -44.20 8.40 -23.46
CA SER A 208 -44.35 8.85 -24.86
C SER A 208 -43.77 10.26 -25.05
N PRO A 209 -42.89 10.50 -26.03
CA PRO A 209 -42.34 11.83 -26.30
C PRO A 209 -43.47 12.81 -26.66
N PRO A 210 -43.49 14.02 -26.08
CA PRO A 210 -44.42 15.05 -26.52
C PRO A 210 -44.08 15.52 -27.95
N GLU A 211 -45.08 16.08 -28.65
CA GLU A 211 -44.98 16.44 -30.07
C GLU A 211 -43.82 17.42 -30.39
N ASN A 212 -43.37 18.18 -29.38
CA ASN A 212 -42.28 19.14 -29.49
C ASN A 212 -40.87 18.50 -29.42
N VAL A 213 -40.73 17.24 -28.98
CA VAL A 213 -39.45 16.54 -28.88
C VAL A 213 -39.14 15.84 -30.20
N THR A 214 -38.28 16.47 -31.01
CA THR A 214 -37.96 16.02 -32.39
C THR A 214 -36.68 15.19 -32.51
N ASN A 215 -35.84 15.15 -31.47
CA ASN A 215 -34.60 14.38 -31.46
C ASN A 215 -34.38 13.63 -30.14
N PHE A 216 -34.88 12.40 -30.08
CA PHE A 216 -34.72 11.46 -28.97
C PHE A 216 -33.85 10.25 -29.35
N ALA A 217 -33.10 10.33 -30.45
CA ALA A 217 -32.30 9.21 -30.97
C ALA A 217 -31.20 8.72 -30.00
N ASN A 218 -30.87 9.52 -28.99
CA ASN A 218 -29.86 9.20 -27.96
C ASN A 218 -30.47 8.92 -26.58
N TRP A 219 -31.80 8.80 -26.47
CA TRP A 219 -32.47 8.52 -25.19
C TRP A 219 -32.68 7.02 -25.02
N ASP A 220 -32.39 6.52 -23.83
CA ASP A 220 -32.70 5.15 -23.44
C ASP A 220 -34.18 5.07 -23.06
N PHE A 221 -34.91 4.27 -23.83
CA PHE A 221 -36.28 3.90 -23.52
C PHE A 221 -36.27 2.58 -22.78
N LEU A 222 -37.09 2.55 -21.75
CA LEU A 222 -37.18 1.46 -20.81
C LEU A 222 -38.64 1.04 -20.69
N ASP A 223 -38.94 -0.15 -21.22
CA ASP A 223 -40.23 -0.82 -21.07
C ASP A 223 -40.06 -1.97 -20.07
N VAL A 224 -40.76 -1.89 -18.94
CA VAL A 224 -40.62 -2.88 -17.85
C VAL A 224 -41.95 -3.47 -17.48
N TYR A 225 -41.97 -4.80 -17.40
CA TYR A 225 -43.08 -5.57 -16.87
C TYR A 225 -42.65 -6.21 -15.56
N ILE A 226 -43.32 -5.83 -14.47
CA ILE A 226 -43.18 -6.47 -13.16
C ILE A 226 -44.35 -7.44 -13.00
N LEU A 227 -44.02 -8.72 -12.82
CA LEU A 227 -44.98 -9.74 -12.47
C LEU A 227 -44.89 -9.95 -10.95
N ARG A 228 -46.04 -9.80 -10.29
CA ARG A 228 -46.15 -9.90 -8.84
C ARG A 228 -46.59 -11.29 -8.40
N ASN A 229 -45.97 -11.82 -7.34
CA ASN A 229 -46.41 -13.06 -6.69
C ASN A 229 -47.66 -12.84 -5.80
N SER A 230 -47.95 -11.60 -5.42
CA SER A 230 -49.03 -11.21 -4.52
C SER A 230 -49.71 -9.92 -4.97
N ASP A 231 -50.86 -9.60 -4.39
CA ASP A 231 -51.60 -8.36 -4.70
C ASP A 231 -51.03 -7.13 -3.98
N LYS A 232 -50.03 -7.31 -3.10
CA LYS A 232 -49.32 -6.21 -2.45
C LYS A 232 -48.54 -5.39 -3.50
N PRO A 233 -48.42 -4.07 -3.34
CA PRO A 233 -47.56 -3.27 -4.21
C PRO A 233 -46.10 -3.61 -3.95
N LEU A 234 -45.28 -3.67 -5.01
CA LEU A 234 -43.84 -3.87 -4.89
C LEU A 234 -43.15 -2.63 -4.33
N PHE A 235 -43.56 -1.44 -4.75
CA PHE A 235 -43.01 -0.17 -4.31
C PHE A 235 -44.04 0.62 -3.50
N ILE A 236 -43.57 1.27 -2.44
CA ILE A 236 -44.35 2.22 -1.66
C ILE A 236 -43.69 3.59 -1.83
N PRO A 237 -44.39 4.57 -2.45
CA PRO A 237 -43.86 5.92 -2.59
C PRO A 237 -43.63 6.59 -1.24
N PHE A 238 -42.54 7.35 -1.12
CA PHE A 238 -42.36 8.25 0.02
C PHE A 238 -43.30 9.44 -0.12
N THR A 239 -43.97 9.78 0.97
CA THR A 239 -44.77 11.00 1.09
C THR A 239 -43.85 12.22 1.22
N ARG A 240 -44.35 13.40 0.84
CA ARG A 240 -43.64 14.67 1.10
C ARG A 240 -43.33 14.84 2.58
N LYS A 241 -44.27 14.46 3.44
CA LYS A 241 -44.11 14.50 4.89
C LYS A 241 -42.89 13.69 5.36
N GLU A 242 -42.80 12.42 4.97
CA GLU A 242 -41.68 11.56 5.36
C GLU A 242 -40.33 12.10 4.89
N ILE A 243 -40.27 12.63 3.67
CA ILE A 243 -39.06 13.23 3.10
C ILE A 243 -38.64 14.50 3.84
N LEU A 244 -39.58 15.39 4.16
CA LEU A 244 -39.30 16.62 4.90
C LEU A 244 -38.85 16.34 6.34
N GLU A 245 -39.50 15.39 7.01
CA GLU A 245 -39.10 14.95 8.35
C GLU A 245 -37.70 14.31 8.35
N ALA A 246 -37.35 13.53 7.33
CA ALA A 246 -35.99 13.01 7.16
C ALA A 246 -34.98 14.12 6.85
N LYS A 247 -35.35 15.09 5.99
CA LYS A 247 -34.48 16.22 5.65
C LYS A 247 -34.15 17.10 6.86
N VAL A 248 -35.09 17.28 7.78
CA VAL A 248 -34.84 17.98 9.07
C VAL A 248 -33.75 17.28 9.88
N LYS A 249 -33.79 15.95 9.98
CA LYS A 249 -32.77 15.17 10.69
C LYS A 249 -31.40 15.30 10.00
N ASP A 250 -31.39 15.22 8.67
CA ASP A 250 -30.16 15.36 7.88
C ASP A 250 -29.54 16.76 8.00
N LEU A 251 -30.34 17.82 7.97
CA LEU A 251 -29.86 19.18 8.19
C LEU A 251 -29.18 19.33 9.54
N GLY A 252 -29.73 18.70 10.60
CA GLY A 252 -29.12 18.69 11.93
C GLY A 252 -27.75 17.99 11.94
N ARG A 253 -27.65 16.81 11.31
CA ARG A 253 -26.38 16.08 11.19
C ARG A 253 -25.34 16.88 10.40
N ILE A 254 -25.72 17.44 9.24
CA ILE A 254 -24.82 18.23 8.39
C ILE A 254 -24.37 19.51 9.08
N TYR A 255 -25.25 20.17 9.84
CA TYR A 255 -24.91 21.34 10.66
C TYR A 255 -23.79 21.02 11.66
N GLU A 256 -23.92 19.95 12.44
CA GLU A 256 -22.91 19.55 13.43
C GLU A 256 -21.57 19.17 12.78
N GLU A 257 -21.61 18.45 11.65
CA GLU A 257 -20.41 18.10 10.88
C GLU A 257 -19.69 19.36 10.36
N ARG A 258 -20.42 20.31 9.75
CA ARG A 258 -19.84 21.56 9.25
C ARG A 258 -19.33 22.45 10.38
N LYS A 259 -20.07 22.54 11.49
CA LYS A 259 -19.66 23.28 12.69
C LYS A 259 -18.33 22.77 13.22
N LYS A 260 -18.15 21.45 13.30
CA LYS A 260 -16.89 20.82 13.71
C LYS A 260 -15.76 21.17 12.73
N LEU A 261 -16.00 21.09 11.42
CA LEU A 261 -15.00 21.43 10.41
C LEU A 261 -14.58 22.90 10.48
N ILE A 262 -15.53 23.84 10.66
CA ILE A 262 -15.22 25.26 10.85
C ILE A 262 -14.33 25.46 12.07
N ILE A 263 -14.66 24.85 13.22
CA ILE A 263 -13.84 24.94 14.43
C ILE A 263 -12.43 24.35 14.22
N GLU A 264 -12.31 23.25 13.47
CA GLU A 264 -11.04 22.55 13.26
C GLU A 264 -10.11 23.24 12.24
N TYR A 265 -10.69 23.79 11.16
CA TYR A 265 -9.94 24.31 10.01
C TYR A 265 -9.82 25.83 9.97
N THR A 266 -10.67 26.57 10.68
CA THR A 266 -10.56 28.03 10.75
C THR A 266 -9.33 28.39 11.59
N GLN A 267 -8.24 28.68 10.90
CA GLN A 267 -6.99 29.13 11.53
C GLN A 267 -7.22 30.52 12.12
N ILE A 268 -7.09 30.59 13.45
CA ILE A 268 -7.06 31.83 14.22
C ILE A 268 -5.59 32.15 14.48
N ARG A 269 -5.12 33.27 13.94
CA ARG A 269 -3.77 33.76 14.20
C ARG A 269 -3.64 34.08 15.70
N PRO A 270 -2.65 33.51 16.42
CA PRO A 270 -2.55 33.71 17.86
C PRO A 270 -2.19 35.16 18.20
N GLU A 271 -2.73 35.67 19.32
CA GLU A 271 -2.68 37.10 19.65
C GLU A 271 -1.26 37.67 19.72
N HIS A 272 -0.29 36.88 20.21
CA HIS A 272 1.11 37.31 20.34
C HIS A 272 1.77 37.65 18.99
N GLU A 273 1.34 37.07 17.87
CA GLU A 273 1.86 37.41 16.55
C GLU A 273 1.43 38.81 16.12
N PHE A 274 0.23 39.26 16.50
CA PHE A 274 -0.19 40.66 16.32
C PHE A 274 0.65 41.62 17.15
N ASP A 275 0.98 41.25 18.39
CA ASP A 275 1.83 42.08 19.24
C ASP A 275 3.26 42.19 18.70
N GLN A 276 3.79 41.10 18.15
CA GLN A 276 5.11 41.10 17.50
C GLN A 276 5.12 41.97 16.23
N GLU A 277 4.13 41.84 15.36
CA GLU A 277 4.02 42.66 14.14
C GLU A 277 3.88 44.16 14.46
N LEU A 278 3.11 44.50 15.51
CA LEU A 278 3.01 45.88 16.00
C LEU A 278 4.37 46.39 16.49
N ALA A 279 5.10 45.58 17.27
CA ALA A 279 6.43 45.94 17.78
C ALA A 279 7.43 46.18 16.63
N ASP A 280 7.44 45.29 15.64
CA ASP A 280 8.29 45.40 14.45
C ASP A 280 7.92 46.64 13.61
N ARG A 281 6.62 46.91 13.43
CA ARG A 281 6.15 48.11 12.71
C ARG A 281 6.50 49.41 13.44
N ILE A 282 6.39 49.44 14.76
CA ILE A 282 6.82 50.59 15.58
C ILE A 282 8.34 50.78 15.47
N ALA A 283 9.12 49.70 15.48
CA ALA A 283 10.57 49.76 15.31
C ALA A 283 10.96 50.30 13.92
N GLU A 284 10.26 49.87 12.87
CA GLU A 284 10.42 50.36 11.51
C GLU A 284 10.08 51.85 11.38
N ILE A 285 8.95 52.30 11.95
CA ILE A 285 8.56 53.72 11.97
C ILE A 285 9.66 54.55 12.64
N LYS A 286 10.16 54.13 13.81
CA LYS A 286 11.23 54.83 14.54
C LYS A 286 12.52 54.88 13.73
N LYS A 287 12.91 53.77 13.09
CA LYS A 287 14.09 53.70 12.22
C LYS A 287 13.98 54.65 11.03
N ASN A 288 12.88 54.60 10.29
CA ASN A 288 12.64 55.44 9.12
C ASN A 288 12.59 56.94 9.47
N THR A 289 12.02 57.30 10.63
CA THR A 289 12.06 58.68 11.14
C THR A 289 13.48 59.13 11.48
N ALA A 290 14.33 58.26 12.03
CA ALA A 290 15.73 58.57 12.33
C ALA A 290 16.58 58.74 11.06
N GLU A 291 16.29 57.97 10.01
CA GLU A 291 17.00 58.01 8.72
C GLU A 291 16.51 59.16 7.80
N GLY A 292 15.48 59.91 8.20
CA GLY A 292 14.91 60.99 7.40
C GLY A 292 14.22 60.48 6.12
N ALA A 293 13.71 59.25 6.14
CA ALA A 293 13.03 58.65 5.00
C ALA A 293 11.82 59.51 4.59
N TRP A 294 11.60 59.65 3.28
CA TRP A 294 10.55 60.52 2.75
C TRP A 294 9.17 60.12 3.32
N GLY A 295 8.47 61.10 3.91
CA GLY A 295 7.19 60.88 4.59
C GLY A 295 7.27 60.54 6.08
N TYR A 296 8.45 60.34 6.65
CA TYR A 296 8.69 60.09 8.09
C TYR A 296 9.38 61.30 8.72
N SER A 297 8.68 62.00 9.62
CA SER A 297 9.22 63.16 10.35
C SER A 297 9.01 62.99 11.85
N LYS A 298 9.76 63.74 12.66
CA LYS A 298 9.53 63.77 14.12
C LYS A 298 8.11 64.25 14.44
N GLU A 299 7.60 65.19 13.66
CA GLU A 299 6.27 65.80 13.83
C GLU A 299 5.12 64.81 13.54
N ASN A 300 5.32 63.78 12.70
CA ASN A 300 4.26 62.82 12.34
C ASN A 300 4.45 61.40 12.93
N MET A 301 5.53 61.18 13.68
CA MET A 301 5.87 59.86 14.25
C MET A 301 4.80 59.34 15.21
N GLU A 302 4.33 60.18 16.13
CA GLU A 302 3.30 59.79 17.12
C GLU A 302 1.99 59.39 16.44
N ASN A 303 1.53 60.18 15.45
CA ASN A 303 0.34 59.86 14.65
C ASN A 303 0.48 58.51 13.91
N ARG A 304 1.67 58.21 13.36
CA ARG A 304 1.92 56.94 12.66
C ARG A 304 1.93 55.74 13.61
N ILE A 305 2.51 55.88 14.81
CA ILE A 305 2.50 54.84 15.84
C ILE A 305 1.07 54.60 16.33
N GLN A 306 0.29 55.68 16.53
CA GLN A 306 -1.11 55.58 16.92
C GLN A 306 -1.95 54.86 15.84
N LEU A 307 -1.76 55.20 14.56
CA LEU A 307 -2.43 54.51 13.45
C LEU A 307 -2.06 53.03 13.37
N ALA A 308 -0.78 52.68 13.56
CA ALA A 308 -0.35 51.28 13.59
C ALA A 308 -0.99 50.50 14.75
N THR A 309 -1.10 51.14 15.92
CA THR A 309 -1.76 50.56 17.11
C THR A 309 -3.25 50.35 16.88
N GLU A 310 -3.93 51.33 16.29
CA GLU A 310 -5.37 51.25 15.96
C GLU A 310 -5.65 50.17 14.91
N ASN A 311 -4.82 50.08 13.85
CA ASN A 311 -4.93 49.04 12.83
C ASN A 311 -4.71 47.64 13.44
N ASN A 312 -3.73 47.49 14.34
CA ASN A 312 -3.49 46.22 15.03
C ASN A 312 -4.68 45.82 15.92
N ARG A 313 -5.26 46.78 16.64
CA ARG A 313 -6.47 46.58 17.45
C ARG A 313 -7.66 46.13 16.59
N LEU A 314 -7.85 46.73 15.42
CA LEU A 314 -8.90 46.33 14.47
C LEU A 314 -8.66 44.92 13.92
N ALA A 315 -7.43 44.60 13.53
CA ALA A 315 -7.05 43.29 13.01
C ALA A 315 -7.24 42.17 14.07
N LYS A 316 -6.86 42.42 15.34
CA LYS A 316 -7.13 41.50 16.45
C LYS A 316 -8.64 41.24 16.63
N LYS A 317 -9.45 42.30 16.52
CA LYS A 317 -10.91 42.20 16.64
C LYS A 317 -11.53 41.42 15.47
N GLU A 318 -11.06 41.67 14.25
CA GLU A 318 -11.50 40.94 13.05
C GLU A 318 -11.13 39.45 13.15
N GLU A 319 -9.91 39.13 13.57
CA GLU A 319 -9.45 37.75 13.74
C GLU A 319 -10.23 37.00 14.83
N ALA A 320 -10.51 37.66 15.97
CA ALA A 320 -11.34 37.08 17.04
C ALA A 320 -12.79 36.83 16.61
N ASN A 321 -13.30 37.64 15.67
CA ASN A 321 -14.66 37.52 15.15
C ASN A 321 -14.79 36.54 13.97
N LYS A 322 -13.68 36.14 13.34
CA LYS A 322 -13.68 35.29 12.15
C LYS A 322 -14.44 33.97 12.37
N LEU A 323 -14.09 33.24 13.43
CA LEU A 323 -14.78 32.00 13.80
C LEU A 323 -16.26 32.23 14.12
N HIS A 324 -16.57 33.28 14.87
CA HIS A 324 -17.96 33.62 15.22
C HIS A 324 -18.79 33.93 13.96
N SER A 325 -18.25 34.73 13.03
CA SER A 325 -18.95 35.10 11.80
C SER A 325 -19.25 33.89 10.89
N GLU A 326 -18.33 32.93 10.78
CA GLU A 326 -18.57 31.71 10.00
C GLU A 326 -19.60 30.79 10.67
N LEU A 327 -19.58 30.71 12.01
CA LEU A 327 -20.56 29.94 12.78
C LEU A 327 -21.95 30.58 12.75
N ASP A 328 -22.04 31.91 12.84
CA ASP A 328 -23.30 32.66 12.80
C ASP A 328 -24.00 32.46 11.46
N VAL A 329 -23.28 32.54 10.34
CA VAL A 329 -23.83 32.27 8.99
C VAL A 329 -24.33 30.83 8.88
N LEU A 330 -23.55 29.85 9.38
CA LEU A 330 -23.96 28.44 9.36
C LEU A 330 -25.21 28.20 10.21
N GLU A 331 -25.31 28.85 11.38
CA GLU A 331 -26.45 28.75 12.29
C GLU A 331 -27.70 29.44 11.74
N GLU A 332 -27.56 30.61 11.12
CA GLU A 332 -28.65 31.30 10.43
C GLU A 332 -29.21 30.45 9.29
N ASP A 333 -28.35 29.92 8.42
CA ASP A 333 -28.74 29.03 7.32
C ASP A 333 -29.46 27.77 7.82
N TYR A 334 -28.96 27.16 8.90
CA TYR A 334 -29.58 25.99 9.51
C TYR A 334 -30.97 26.31 10.06
N ASN A 335 -31.08 27.35 10.88
CA ASN A 335 -32.32 27.71 11.54
C ASN A 335 -33.40 28.12 10.53
N GLU A 336 -33.04 28.90 9.51
CA GLU A 336 -33.96 29.32 8.46
C GLU A 336 -34.41 28.11 7.61
N SER A 337 -33.50 27.21 7.24
CA SER A 337 -33.83 25.96 6.53
C SER A 337 -34.83 25.10 7.31
N ILE A 338 -34.60 24.92 8.62
CA ILE A 338 -35.53 24.18 9.50
C ILE A 338 -36.87 24.88 9.60
N ARG A 339 -36.88 26.20 9.77
CA ARG A 339 -38.10 27.01 9.86
C ARG A 339 -38.95 26.86 8.60
N MET A 340 -38.36 26.92 7.40
CA MET A 340 -39.07 26.74 6.14
C MET A 340 -39.75 25.37 6.05
N ILE A 341 -39.02 24.29 6.37
CA ILE A 341 -39.59 22.93 6.35
C ILE A 341 -40.72 22.78 7.36
N GLN A 342 -40.52 23.23 8.60
CA GLN A 342 -41.54 23.16 9.65
C GLN A 342 -42.79 23.97 9.29
N ASN A 343 -42.60 25.15 8.68
CA ASN A 343 -43.69 25.99 8.22
C ASN A 343 -44.49 25.31 7.08
N TYR A 344 -43.81 24.65 6.15
CA TYR A 344 -44.47 23.86 5.10
C TYR A 344 -45.24 22.68 5.69
N LEU A 345 -44.64 21.91 6.60
CA LEU A 345 -45.30 20.78 7.28
C LEU A 345 -46.53 21.22 8.09
N ALA A 346 -46.51 22.39 8.71
CA ALA A 346 -47.61 22.89 9.52
C ALA A 346 -48.79 23.46 8.71
N ASN A 347 -48.53 24.06 7.55
CA ASN A 347 -49.54 24.81 6.79
C ASN A 347 -50.13 24.05 5.60
N GLN A 348 -49.49 22.98 5.13
CA GLN A 348 -49.99 22.21 3.99
C GLN A 348 -51.06 21.19 4.42
N PRO A 349 -52.12 20.98 3.61
CA PRO A 349 -53.13 19.99 3.93
C PRO A 349 -52.59 18.57 3.82
N GLU A 350 -53.15 17.66 4.61
CA GLU A 350 -52.73 16.24 4.67
C GLU A 350 -52.77 15.55 3.29
N SER A 351 -53.68 15.96 2.40
CA SER A 351 -53.77 15.46 1.03
C SER A 351 -52.59 15.89 0.13
N VAL A 352 -51.95 17.02 0.43
CA VAL A 352 -50.73 17.50 -0.24
C VAL A 352 -49.53 16.81 0.37
N LEU A 353 -49.45 16.74 1.69
CA LEU A 353 -48.35 16.08 2.41
C LEU A 353 -48.22 14.58 2.09
N ASN A 354 -49.33 13.90 1.82
CA ASN A 354 -49.36 12.49 1.40
C ASN A 354 -49.09 12.25 -0.09
N ARG A 355 -48.82 13.30 -0.89
CA ARG A 355 -48.44 13.10 -2.29
C ARG A 355 -47.05 12.46 -2.38
N PRO A 356 -46.80 11.61 -3.38
CA PRO A 356 -45.47 11.12 -3.70
C PRO A 356 -44.51 12.26 -4.06
N VAL A 357 -43.24 12.09 -3.73
CA VAL A 357 -42.16 12.98 -4.18
C VAL A 357 -41.56 12.44 -5.47
N ARG A 358 -41.23 13.32 -6.41
CA ARG A 358 -40.62 12.95 -7.70
C ARG A 358 -39.09 12.92 -7.64
N GLU A 359 -38.52 13.92 -6.99
CA GLU A 359 -37.09 14.15 -6.94
C GLU A 359 -36.65 14.46 -5.51
N TYR A 360 -35.45 13.99 -5.16
CA TYR A 360 -34.89 14.14 -3.83
C TYR A 360 -33.51 14.78 -3.92
N PHE A 361 -33.30 15.81 -3.11
CA PHE A 361 -32.10 16.62 -3.11
C PHE A 361 -31.16 16.19 -1.98
N SER A 362 -30.30 15.22 -2.27
CA SER A 362 -29.63 14.39 -1.26
C SER A 362 -28.46 15.02 -0.51
N VAL A 363 -27.76 16.02 -1.07
CA VAL A 363 -26.43 16.39 -0.55
C VAL A 363 -26.24 17.87 -0.24
N THR A 364 -27.26 18.70 -0.40
CA THR A 364 -27.13 20.16 -0.28
C THR A 364 -27.82 20.69 0.97
N PHE A 365 -27.11 21.59 1.65
CA PHE A 365 -27.48 22.30 2.88
C PHE A 365 -27.65 23.79 2.54
N GLY A 366 -28.67 24.44 3.10
CA GLY A 366 -28.91 25.88 2.97
C GLY A 366 -30.32 26.24 2.53
N VAL A 367 -30.67 27.51 2.74
CA VAL A 367 -32.02 28.07 2.57
C VAL A 367 -32.51 27.97 1.13
N GLU A 368 -31.69 28.39 0.16
CA GLU A 368 -32.03 28.35 -1.27
C GLU A 368 -32.39 26.94 -1.74
N MET A 369 -31.73 25.93 -1.20
CA MET A 369 -31.98 24.55 -1.58
C MET A 369 -33.30 24.03 -1.01
N VAL A 370 -33.59 24.37 0.24
CA VAL A 370 -34.87 24.02 0.87
C VAL A 370 -36.00 24.71 0.11
N ASP A 371 -35.84 25.98 -0.24
CA ASP A 371 -36.81 26.73 -1.04
C ASP A 371 -37.11 26.03 -2.37
N ARG A 372 -36.06 25.76 -3.16
CA ARG A 372 -36.17 25.05 -4.43
C ARG A 372 -36.82 23.67 -4.28
N MET A 373 -36.47 22.93 -3.23
CA MET A 373 -37.09 21.62 -2.96
C MET A 373 -38.60 21.74 -2.72
N LEU A 374 -39.03 22.74 -1.94
CA LEU A 374 -40.45 22.98 -1.66
C LEU A 374 -41.20 23.46 -2.92
N GLU A 375 -40.58 24.32 -3.73
CA GLU A 375 -41.10 24.73 -5.03
C GLU A 375 -41.28 23.52 -5.97
N GLU A 376 -40.28 22.64 -6.05
CA GLU A 376 -40.34 21.42 -6.86
C GLU A 376 -41.38 20.42 -6.37
N PHE A 377 -41.73 20.43 -5.09
CA PHE A 377 -42.85 19.62 -4.60
C PHE A 377 -44.16 20.16 -5.15
N ASP A 378 -44.35 21.47 -5.21
CA ASP A 378 -45.62 22.06 -5.62
C ASP A 378 -45.76 22.29 -7.13
N ARG A 379 -44.66 22.22 -7.89
CA ARG A 379 -44.65 22.40 -9.35
C ARG A 379 -45.47 21.32 -10.08
N ASP A 380 -46.41 21.69 -10.94
CA ASP A 380 -47.06 20.72 -11.84
C ASP A 380 -46.10 20.26 -12.96
N LEU A 381 -46.26 19.03 -13.46
CA LEU A 381 -45.48 18.57 -14.62
C LEU A 381 -46.01 19.22 -15.90
N THR A 382 -45.09 19.70 -16.71
CA THR A 382 -45.31 20.24 -18.06
C THR A 382 -44.69 19.33 -19.11
N ASP A 383 -44.97 19.57 -20.40
CA ASP A 383 -44.34 18.80 -21.48
C ASP A 383 -42.80 18.94 -21.50
N SER A 384 -42.26 20.04 -20.98
CA SER A 384 -40.81 20.21 -20.81
C SER A 384 -40.21 19.34 -19.70
N ASP A 385 -41.04 18.72 -18.86
CA ASP A 385 -40.64 17.78 -17.83
C ASP A 385 -40.71 16.32 -18.30
N TRP A 386 -40.80 16.09 -19.62
CA TRP A 386 -40.72 14.74 -20.17
C TRP A 386 -39.39 14.06 -19.77
N GLY A 387 -39.48 12.85 -19.23
CA GLY A 387 -38.37 12.18 -18.53
C GLY A 387 -38.33 12.37 -17.01
N ASN A 388 -39.11 13.28 -16.45
CA ASN A 388 -39.23 13.46 -14.99
C ASN A 388 -40.49 12.80 -14.41
N ASN A 389 -41.08 11.84 -15.11
CA ASN A 389 -42.25 11.07 -14.66
C ASN A 389 -41.89 9.99 -13.62
N THR A 390 -41.00 10.31 -12.68
CA THR A 390 -40.50 9.40 -11.64
C THR A 390 -41.11 9.71 -10.29
N VAL A 391 -41.00 8.76 -9.36
CA VAL A 391 -41.34 8.90 -7.95
C VAL A 391 -40.25 8.26 -7.10
N MET A 392 -40.00 8.87 -5.94
CA MET A 392 -39.15 8.31 -4.90
C MET A 392 -39.96 7.33 -4.09
N ALA A 393 -39.48 6.09 -3.99
CA ALA A 393 -40.14 4.99 -3.33
C ALA A 393 -39.14 4.09 -2.62
N TYR A 394 -39.64 3.21 -1.76
CA TYR A 394 -38.90 2.07 -1.24
C TYR A 394 -39.60 0.79 -1.65
N ILE A 395 -38.85 -0.32 -1.66
CA ILE A 395 -39.42 -1.63 -1.91
C ILE A 395 -40.19 -2.08 -0.66
N ASN A 396 -41.41 -2.56 -0.84
CA ASN A 396 -42.27 -3.04 0.22
C ASN A 396 -41.66 -4.28 0.89
N PRO A 397 -41.21 -4.21 2.16
CA PRO A 397 -40.57 -5.34 2.83
C PRO A 397 -41.54 -6.51 3.02
N ASP A 398 -42.84 -6.25 3.13
CA ASP A 398 -43.87 -7.27 3.28
C ASP A 398 -44.18 -8.05 1.99
N TYR A 399 -43.58 -7.64 0.87
CA TYR A 399 -43.73 -8.30 -0.42
C TYR A 399 -42.88 -9.59 -0.50
N PHE A 400 -41.69 -9.59 0.11
CA PHE A 400 -40.74 -10.70 0.04
C PHE A 400 -40.82 -11.60 1.27
N ASP A 401 -40.92 -12.90 1.06
CA ASP A 401 -40.73 -13.93 2.07
C ASP A 401 -39.25 -14.31 2.12
N THR A 402 -38.56 -13.86 3.17
CA THR A 402 -37.14 -14.17 3.42
C THR A 402 -36.88 -15.64 3.75
N LYS A 403 -37.93 -16.43 4.00
CA LYS A 403 -37.83 -17.87 4.27
C LYS A 403 -37.98 -18.72 3.02
N ALA A 404 -38.46 -18.15 1.90
CA ALA A 404 -38.60 -18.88 0.66
C ALA A 404 -37.21 -19.29 0.11
N PRO A 405 -37.07 -20.48 -0.49
CA PRO A 405 -35.83 -20.87 -1.15
C PRO A 405 -35.41 -19.86 -2.24
N LEU A 406 -34.10 -19.63 -2.37
CA LEU A 406 -33.55 -18.60 -3.28
C LEU A 406 -33.84 -18.88 -4.76
N ASP A 407 -34.09 -20.13 -5.12
CA ASP A 407 -34.47 -20.59 -6.45
C ASP A 407 -35.96 -20.40 -6.77
N VAL A 408 -36.78 -20.03 -5.78
CA VAL A 408 -38.21 -19.77 -5.96
C VAL A 408 -38.42 -18.30 -6.35
N PRO A 409 -39.00 -18.02 -7.53
CA PRO A 409 -39.38 -16.66 -7.91
C PRO A 409 -40.41 -16.08 -6.94
N GLN A 410 -40.15 -14.86 -6.47
CA GLN A 410 -41.07 -13.99 -5.75
C GLN A 410 -41.36 -12.71 -6.54
N LEU A 411 -40.43 -12.35 -7.42
CA LEU A 411 -40.55 -11.27 -8.39
C LEU A 411 -39.98 -11.76 -9.72
N ILE A 412 -40.69 -11.49 -10.82
CA ILE A 412 -40.15 -11.66 -12.17
C ILE A 412 -40.23 -10.30 -12.86
N THR A 413 -39.11 -9.83 -13.39
CA THR A 413 -39.07 -8.62 -14.22
C THR A 413 -38.67 -8.93 -15.64
N VAL A 414 -39.31 -8.27 -16.59
CA VAL A 414 -38.94 -8.27 -18.00
C VAL A 414 -38.66 -6.84 -18.38
N GLU A 415 -37.41 -6.52 -18.67
CA GLU A 415 -36.91 -5.18 -18.91
C GLU A 415 -36.35 -5.10 -20.34
N PHE A 416 -36.90 -4.21 -21.16
CA PHE A 416 -36.39 -3.88 -22.50
C PHE A 416 -35.70 -2.53 -22.43
N VAL A 417 -34.43 -2.46 -22.83
CA VAL A 417 -33.65 -1.22 -22.93
C VAL A 417 -33.27 -1.00 -24.38
N ASN A 418 -33.75 0.10 -24.96
CA ASN A 418 -33.48 0.44 -26.34
C ASN A 418 -33.45 1.94 -26.64
N LEU A 419 -32.74 2.33 -27.70
CA LEU A 419 -32.88 3.66 -28.29
C LEU A 419 -34.14 3.74 -29.16
N GLU A 420 -35.12 4.58 -28.77
CA GLU A 420 -36.39 4.71 -29.50
C GLU A 420 -36.12 5.27 -30.92
N GLY A 421 -36.47 4.46 -31.92
CA GLY A 421 -36.25 4.77 -33.34
C GLY A 421 -35.11 3.99 -34.00
N ALA A 422 -34.11 3.54 -33.23
CA ALA A 422 -33.01 2.71 -33.75
C ALA A 422 -33.37 1.23 -33.79
N HIS A 423 -33.86 0.68 -32.67
CA HIS A 423 -34.16 -0.75 -32.55
C HIS A 423 -35.65 -1.05 -32.75
N LYS A 424 -36.13 -0.79 -33.97
CA LYS A 424 -37.58 -0.93 -34.32
C LYS A 424 -38.15 -2.31 -34.04
N HIS A 425 -37.34 -3.36 -34.17
CA HIS A 425 -37.75 -4.73 -33.90
C HIS A 425 -38.09 -4.95 -32.42
N LEU A 426 -37.35 -4.32 -31.49
CA LEU A 426 -37.66 -4.40 -30.05
C LEU A 426 -38.96 -3.66 -29.71
N ASN A 427 -39.20 -2.50 -30.33
CA ASN A 427 -40.48 -1.80 -30.19
C ASN A 427 -41.64 -2.69 -30.66
N GLU A 428 -41.49 -3.40 -31.77
CA GLU A 428 -42.51 -4.32 -32.25
C GLU A 428 -42.74 -5.50 -31.28
N VAL A 429 -41.69 -6.03 -30.65
CA VAL A 429 -41.80 -7.05 -29.58
C VAL A 429 -42.62 -6.49 -28.42
N VAL A 430 -42.27 -5.29 -27.93
CA VAL A 430 -42.97 -4.59 -26.85
C VAL A 430 -44.42 -4.35 -27.20
N ASP A 431 -44.73 -3.90 -28.42
CA ASP A 431 -46.10 -3.68 -28.90
C ASP A 431 -46.91 -4.98 -28.89
N ARG A 432 -46.33 -6.10 -29.35
CA ARG A 432 -47.00 -7.41 -29.34
C ARG A 432 -47.23 -7.92 -27.92
N ILE A 433 -46.29 -7.70 -27.00
CA ILE A 433 -46.47 -7.99 -25.57
C ILE A 433 -47.60 -7.13 -25.02
N ASN A 434 -47.59 -5.83 -25.31
CA ASN A 434 -48.60 -4.88 -24.84
C ASN A 434 -50.02 -5.17 -25.36
N GLN A 435 -50.14 -5.74 -26.57
CA GLN A 435 -51.41 -6.16 -27.17
C GLN A 435 -51.96 -7.44 -26.52
N LYS A 436 -51.11 -8.43 -26.25
CA LYS A 436 -51.54 -9.74 -25.73
C LYS A 436 -51.61 -9.79 -24.20
N MET A 437 -50.70 -9.08 -23.52
CA MET A 437 -50.46 -9.12 -22.07
C MET A 437 -50.46 -10.55 -21.50
N ASP A 438 -49.93 -11.51 -22.26
CA ASP A 438 -49.95 -12.94 -21.91
C ASP A 438 -48.65 -13.35 -21.22
N PHE A 439 -48.68 -13.28 -19.90
CA PHE A 439 -47.57 -13.66 -19.03
C PHE A 439 -47.81 -15.00 -18.32
N LYS A 440 -48.79 -15.80 -18.75
CA LYS A 440 -49.20 -17.03 -18.04
C LYS A 440 -48.04 -18.00 -17.80
N ALA A 441 -47.16 -18.17 -18.79
CA ALA A 441 -45.99 -19.04 -18.68
C ALA A 441 -45.03 -18.60 -17.56
N LEU A 442 -44.80 -17.29 -17.41
CA LEU A 442 -43.96 -16.75 -16.35
C LEU A 442 -44.68 -16.72 -15.00
N GLN A 443 -45.98 -16.40 -14.98
CA GLN A 443 -46.78 -16.41 -13.75
C GLN A 443 -46.89 -17.80 -13.14
N ALA A 444 -46.86 -18.86 -13.95
CA ALA A 444 -46.85 -20.25 -13.49
C ALA A 444 -45.56 -20.64 -12.71
N LEU A 445 -44.51 -19.80 -12.77
CA LEU A 445 -43.27 -20.01 -12.02
C LEU A 445 -43.37 -19.56 -10.56
N PHE A 446 -44.39 -18.76 -10.20
CA PHE A 446 -44.64 -18.46 -8.80
C PHE A 446 -45.14 -19.71 -8.07
N PRO A 447 -44.71 -19.94 -6.82
CA PRO A 447 -45.20 -21.07 -6.05
C PRO A 447 -46.73 -20.97 -5.93
N ASN A 448 -47.44 -22.04 -6.31
CA ASN A 448 -48.87 -22.15 -6.05
C ASN A 448 -49.09 -21.97 -4.54
N VAL A 449 -49.72 -20.87 -4.14
CA VAL A 449 -49.81 -20.36 -2.75
C VAL A 449 -50.69 -21.24 -1.82
N ASN A 450 -50.84 -22.53 -2.11
CA ASN A 450 -51.58 -23.49 -1.29
C ASN A 450 -50.69 -24.34 -0.35
N MET A 451 -49.47 -23.90 -0.02
CA MET A 451 -48.59 -24.64 0.91
C MET A 451 -48.68 -24.14 2.35
N ALA A 452 -49.73 -24.57 3.04
CA ALA A 452 -49.70 -24.77 4.49
C ALA A 452 -49.68 -26.28 4.75
N GLY A 453 -48.51 -26.90 5.02
CA GLY A 453 -48.50 -28.23 5.64
C GLY A 453 -47.42 -29.28 5.29
N ALA A 454 -46.22 -28.95 4.82
CA ALA A 454 -45.16 -29.97 4.70
C ALA A 454 -43.85 -29.51 5.34
N GLY A 455 -43.47 -30.16 6.46
CA GLY A 455 -42.22 -29.91 7.19
C GLY A 455 -40.98 -30.40 6.43
N PRO A 456 -39.78 -29.89 6.77
CA PRO A 456 -38.56 -30.12 6.01
C PRO A 456 -37.96 -31.52 6.30
N PRO A 457 -37.38 -32.20 5.30
CA PRO A 457 -36.65 -33.43 5.51
C PRO A 457 -35.24 -33.12 6.05
N ILE A 458 -34.84 -33.85 7.09
CA ILE A 458 -33.51 -33.78 7.71
C ILE A 458 -32.54 -34.61 6.86
N SER A 459 -31.49 -34.01 6.33
CA SER A 459 -30.37 -34.70 5.67
C SER A 459 -29.21 -34.93 6.64
N GLN A 460 -28.62 -36.13 6.56
CA GLN A 460 -27.49 -36.56 7.40
C GLN A 460 -26.13 -36.03 6.88
N PRO A 461 -25.10 -35.92 7.75
CA PRO A 461 -23.80 -35.35 7.38
C PRO A 461 -22.90 -36.35 6.63
N ILE A 462 -22.23 -35.85 5.58
CA ILE A 462 -21.31 -36.61 4.71
C ILE A 462 -19.86 -36.24 5.05
N GLN A 463 -18.95 -37.22 5.00
CA GLN A 463 -17.51 -37.05 5.27
C GLN A 463 -16.71 -36.60 4.02
N VAL A 464 -15.70 -35.74 4.21
CA VAL A 464 -14.99 -34.98 3.15
C VAL A 464 -13.59 -35.55 2.84
N LYS A 465 -13.17 -35.48 1.56
CA LYS A 465 -11.79 -35.74 1.09
C LYS A 465 -10.99 -34.41 1.03
N THR A 466 -9.74 -34.45 1.49
CA THR A 466 -8.87 -33.27 1.74
C THR A 466 -8.23 -32.67 0.46
N LYS A 467 -8.31 -31.33 0.30
CA LYS A 467 -7.62 -30.50 -0.72
C LYS A 467 -6.10 -30.75 -0.69
N LYS A 468 -5.44 -30.85 -1.85
CA LYS A 468 -3.97 -30.94 -1.90
C LYS A 468 -3.39 -29.56 -1.54
N PRO A 469 -2.33 -29.48 -0.71
CA PRO A 469 -1.71 -28.21 -0.36
C PRO A 469 -1.06 -27.58 -1.60
N GLY A 470 -1.26 -26.27 -1.78
CA GLY A 470 -0.65 -25.49 -2.86
C GLY A 470 0.88 -25.53 -2.83
N ARG A 471 1.51 -25.46 -4.01
CA ARG A 471 2.98 -25.50 -4.12
C ARG A 471 3.57 -24.10 -4.20
N TYR A 472 4.63 -23.89 -3.44
CA TYR A 472 5.43 -22.67 -3.44
C TYR A 472 6.89 -22.99 -3.75
N LEU A 473 7.57 -22.05 -4.39
CA LEU A 473 8.99 -22.16 -4.71
C LEU A 473 9.83 -21.70 -3.52
N ASP A 474 10.93 -22.40 -3.29
CA ASP A 474 11.95 -21.95 -2.35
C ASP A 474 12.73 -20.77 -2.93
N LYS A 475 13.16 -19.88 -2.05
CA LYS A 475 13.97 -18.73 -2.41
C LYS A 475 15.37 -19.16 -2.78
N LEU A 476 15.91 -18.54 -3.83
CA LEU A 476 17.34 -18.59 -4.08
C LEU A 476 18.05 -17.59 -3.16
N GLU A 477 19.20 -18.00 -2.63
CA GLU A 477 20.13 -17.11 -1.92
C GLU A 477 21.23 -16.56 -2.85
N GLU A 478 21.53 -17.31 -3.92
CA GLU A 478 22.54 -16.93 -4.92
C GLU A 478 22.06 -17.28 -6.33
N LEU A 479 22.41 -16.43 -7.29
CA LEU A 479 22.15 -16.72 -8.71
C LEU A 479 23.07 -17.86 -9.17
N GLY A 480 22.47 -19.01 -9.48
CA GLY A 480 23.16 -20.09 -10.19
C GLY A 480 23.63 -19.67 -11.59
N PRO A 481 24.43 -20.51 -12.28
CA PRO A 481 24.96 -20.23 -13.61
C PRO A 481 23.85 -19.84 -14.61
N ASP A 482 24.14 -18.91 -15.52
CA ASP A 482 23.20 -18.44 -16.54
C ASP A 482 22.71 -19.64 -17.38
N PRO A 483 21.40 -19.95 -17.37
CA PRO A 483 20.84 -21.06 -18.16
C PRO A 483 20.90 -20.80 -19.67
N TYR A 484 21.16 -19.57 -20.10
CA TYR A 484 21.33 -19.15 -21.48
C TYR A 484 22.74 -18.58 -21.70
N PRO A 485 23.79 -19.42 -21.73
CA PRO A 485 25.15 -18.95 -21.95
C PRO A 485 25.27 -18.31 -23.33
N SER A 486 25.17 -16.98 -23.39
CA SER A 486 25.30 -16.25 -24.65
C SER A 486 26.76 -15.84 -24.88
N SER A 487 27.19 -15.90 -26.14
CA SER A 487 28.52 -15.50 -26.60
C SER A 487 28.68 -13.97 -26.71
N GLN A 488 27.82 -13.17 -26.07
CA GLN A 488 27.91 -11.72 -26.15
C GLN A 488 28.88 -11.21 -25.09
N SER A 489 29.91 -10.47 -25.55
CA SER A 489 30.87 -9.81 -24.66
C SER A 489 30.10 -8.92 -23.69
N LYS A 490 30.29 -9.14 -22.38
CA LYS A 490 29.80 -8.24 -21.32
C LYS A 490 30.11 -6.80 -21.74
N ALA A 491 29.07 -5.98 -21.91
CA ALA A 491 29.27 -4.55 -22.05
C ALA A 491 30.07 -4.09 -20.83
N ASN A 492 31.13 -3.32 -21.05
CA ASN A 492 31.98 -2.82 -19.97
C ASN A 492 31.10 -2.06 -18.98
N THR A 493 30.82 -2.67 -17.83
CA THR A 493 30.10 -2.04 -16.73
C THR A 493 30.94 -0.83 -16.34
N VAL A 494 30.38 0.37 -16.50
CA VAL A 494 31.02 1.60 -16.04
C VAL A 494 31.04 1.51 -14.53
N THR A 495 32.14 0.98 -13.99
CA THR A 495 32.43 1.07 -12.57
C THR A 495 32.63 2.55 -12.30
N LEU A 496 31.76 3.15 -11.51
CA LEU A 496 31.98 4.48 -10.94
C LEU A 496 33.24 4.37 -10.07
N ASN A 497 34.40 4.54 -10.70
CA ASN A 497 35.67 4.58 -10.03
C ASN A 497 35.70 5.93 -9.31
N PHE A 498 35.57 5.92 -7.98
CA PHE A 498 35.60 7.14 -7.17
C PHE A 498 36.94 7.90 -7.24
N GLY A 499 37.91 7.42 -8.03
CA GLY A 499 39.11 8.14 -8.46
C GLY A 499 38.87 9.24 -9.51
N GLY A 500 37.72 9.92 -9.49
CA GLY A 500 37.53 11.14 -10.27
C GLY A 500 38.51 12.24 -9.81
N PRO A 501 38.89 13.20 -10.69
CA PRO A 501 40.04 14.10 -10.55
C PRO A 501 40.01 15.11 -9.38
N GLY A 502 39.15 14.92 -8.36
CA GLY A 502 39.15 15.64 -7.09
C GLY A 502 39.82 14.92 -5.92
N PHE A 503 40.09 13.61 -6.02
CA PHE A 503 40.81 12.82 -5.01
C PHE A 503 42.26 12.56 -5.45
N ASN A 504 42.99 13.59 -5.90
CA ASN A 504 44.44 13.49 -6.01
C ASN A 504 45.03 13.45 -4.60
N ALA A 505 45.08 12.24 -4.02
CA ALA A 505 45.65 12.00 -2.70
C ALA A 505 47.11 12.45 -2.70
N ALA A 506 47.42 13.49 -1.94
CA ALA A 506 48.76 13.60 -1.41
C ALA A 506 49.10 12.28 -0.70
N PRO A 507 50.33 11.73 -0.86
CA PRO A 507 50.71 10.48 -0.21
C PRO A 507 50.37 10.54 1.27
N ILE A 508 49.70 9.51 1.79
CA ILE A 508 49.23 9.55 3.16
C ILE A 508 50.46 9.52 4.08
N GLN A 509 50.58 10.54 4.92
CA GLN A 509 51.55 10.49 5.99
C GLN A 509 50.89 9.79 7.16
N VAL A 510 50.99 8.45 7.22
CA VAL A 510 50.60 7.71 8.43
C VAL A 510 51.49 8.21 9.57
N LYS A 511 50.94 9.06 10.44
CA LYS A 511 51.69 9.68 11.54
C LYS A 511 51.79 8.68 12.68
N PHE A 512 52.98 8.15 12.91
CA PHE A 512 53.29 7.42 14.14
C PHE A 512 53.66 8.41 15.24
N PRO A 513 52.90 8.44 16.34
CA PRO A 513 53.21 9.32 17.46
C PRO A 513 54.60 9.01 18.03
N GLU A 514 55.37 10.05 18.34
CA GLU A 514 56.63 9.88 19.07
C GLU A 514 56.34 9.45 20.50
N LYS A 515 57.20 8.59 21.04
CA LYS A 515 57.07 8.10 22.42
C LYS A 515 57.34 9.27 23.39
N PRO A 516 56.35 9.71 24.19
CA PRO A 516 56.55 10.82 25.11
C PRO A 516 57.46 10.41 26.26
N SER A 517 58.28 11.33 26.75
CA SER A 517 59.16 11.11 27.92
C SER A 517 58.37 10.74 29.18
N ALA A 518 57.11 11.17 29.29
CA ALA A 518 56.19 10.89 30.39
C ALA A 518 55.67 9.43 30.42
N LEU A 519 55.98 8.60 29.43
CA LEU A 519 55.52 7.21 29.41
C LEU A 519 56.04 6.38 30.60
N GLY A 520 57.26 6.66 31.08
CA GLY A 520 57.83 6.03 32.27
C GLY A 520 57.14 6.42 33.58
N SER A 521 56.28 7.45 33.55
CA SER A 521 55.52 7.97 34.69
C SER A 521 54.02 7.63 34.64
N ILE A 522 53.59 6.72 33.75
CA ILE A 522 52.20 6.26 33.72
C ILE A 522 51.90 5.52 35.01
N ALA A 523 50.84 5.95 35.71
CA ALA A 523 50.44 5.37 36.98
C ALA A 523 50.13 3.87 36.83
N ASN A 524 50.75 3.04 37.68
CA ASN A 524 50.40 1.63 37.79
C ASN A 524 49.37 1.46 38.90
N LEU A 525 48.11 1.27 38.50
CA LEU A 525 46.99 1.08 39.40
C LEU A 525 46.89 -0.43 39.70
N SER A 526 47.58 -0.86 40.77
CA SER A 526 47.65 -2.28 41.18
C SER A 526 46.42 -2.74 41.97
N ASP A 527 45.70 -1.82 42.59
CA ASP A 527 44.56 -2.07 43.45
C ASP A 527 43.55 -0.90 43.36
N LEU A 528 42.37 -1.13 43.93
CA LEU A 528 41.26 -0.18 43.93
C LEU A 528 41.60 1.14 44.64
N LEU A 529 42.42 1.11 45.70
CA LEU A 529 42.77 2.31 46.47
C LEU A 529 43.61 3.28 45.60
N LEU A 530 44.59 2.74 44.88
CA LEU A 530 45.38 3.52 43.94
C LEU A 530 44.55 4.01 42.76
N TYR A 531 43.60 3.20 42.29
CA TYR A 531 42.66 3.57 41.24
C TYR A 531 41.77 4.76 41.65
N ASP A 532 41.15 4.70 42.82
CA ASP A 532 40.31 5.76 43.36
C ASP A 532 41.11 7.06 43.57
N SER A 533 42.30 6.95 44.17
CA SER A 533 43.19 8.11 44.37
C SER A 533 43.58 8.76 43.04
N PHE A 534 43.82 7.97 42.00
CA PHE A 534 44.15 8.48 40.66
C PHE A 534 42.95 9.21 40.03
N LEU A 535 41.75 8.65 40.15
CA LEU A 535 40.53 9.27 39.64
C LEU A 535 40.19 10.57 40.37
N ASP A 536 40.34 10.62 41.69
CA ASP A 536 40.11 11.82 42.50
C ASP A 536 41.09 12.95 42.13
N GLU A 537 42.37 12.62 41.95
CA GLU A 537 43.37 13.60 41.50
C GLU A 537 43.02 14.12 40.10
N LEU A 538 42.72 13.22 39.17
CA LEU A 538 42.39 13.57 37.79
C LEU A 538 41.13 14.42 37.72
N LYS A 539 40.10 14.05 38.48
CA LYS A 539 38.86 14.80 38.63
C LYS A 539 39.10 16.17 39.23
N SER A 540 39.89 16.28 40.30
CA SER A 540 40.21 17.57 40.92
C SER A 540 40.90 18.52 39.92
N LYS A 541 41.86 18.02 39.15
CA LYS A 541 42.53 18.78 38.08
C LYS A 541 41.54 19.21 37.01
N PHE A 542 40.71 18.29 36.53
CA PHE A 542 39.68 18.61 35.54
C PHE A 542 38.70 19.67 36.04
N LEU A 543 38.16 19.51 37.25
CA LEU A 543 37.24 20.45 37.87
C LEU A 543 37.86 21.83 38.06
N SER A 544 39.17 21.95 38.27
CA SER A 544 39.84 23.25 38.36
C SER A 544 39.78 24.06 37.06
N GLN A 545 39.53 23.42 35.91
CA GLN A 545 39.42 24.05 34.60
C GLN A 545 38.00 24.45 34.19
N LEU A 546 37.01 24.13 35.03
CA LEU A 546 35.62 24.49 34.83
C LEU A 546 35.29 25.74 35.64
N THR A 547 34.60 26.69 35.01
CA THR A 547 34.05 27.83 35.75
C THR A 547 32.96 27.37 36.72
N SER A 548 32.71 28.14 37.77
CA SER A 548 31.60 27.86 38.70
C SER A 548 30.24 27.79 37.98
N GLU A 549 30.07 28.59 36.92
CA GLU A 549 28.89 28.55 36.06
C GLU A 549 28.79 27.23 35.29
N GLN A 550 29.87 26.78 34.63
CA GLN A 550 29.88 25.49 33.92
C GLN A 550 29.58 24.32 34.84
N LYS A 551 30.19 24.29 36.03
CA LYS A 551 29.89 23.27 37.05
C LYS A 551 28.43 23.32 37.48
N GLY A 552 27.93 24.52 37.76
CA GLY A 552 26.53 24.74 38.14
C GLY A 552 25.57 24.22 37.07
N THR A 553 25.85 24.48 35.79
CA THR A 553 25.06 24.01 34.64
C THR A 553 25.12 22.49 34.51
N TYR A 554 26.30 21.87 34.62
CA TYR A 554 26.41 20.41 34.50
C TYR A 554 25.77 19.68 35.71
N ASP A 555 25.90 20.24 36.91
CA ASP A 555 25.19 19.76 38.10
C ASP A 555 23.67 19.92 37.97
N GLN A 556 23.23 21.00 37.31
CA GLN A 556 21.83 21.21 36.99
C GLN A 556 21.34 20.17 35.99
N TRP A 557 22.10 19.85 34.94
CA TRP A 557 21.77 18.77 34.00
C TRP A 557 21.62 17.42 34.71
N ILE A 558 22.52 17.08 35.63
CA ILE A 558 22.43 15.84 36.40
C ILE A 558 21.14 15.79 37.24
N ARG A 559 20.71 16.93 37.81
CA ARG A 559 19.47 17.03 38.59
C ARG A 559 18.22 17.02 37.72
N GLU A 560 18.23 17.77 36.61
CA GLU A 560 17.09 17.94 35.71
C GLU A 560 16.80 16.68 34.93
N TYR A 561 17.82 15.94 34.51
CA TYR A 561 17.66 14.65 33.80
C TYR A 561 17.66 13.44 34.72
N ASP A 562 17.67 13.67 36.04
CA ASP A 562 17.55 12.63 37.06
C ASP A 562 18.49 11.44 36.81
N LEU A 563 19.76 11.73 36.46
CA LEU A 563 20.72 10.71 36.04
C LEU A 563 21.05 9.77 37.21
N LYS A 564 20.65 8.50 37.09
CA LYS A 564 20.64 7.50 38.18
C LYS A 564 21.40 6.23 37.85
N THR A 565 21.70 5.97 36.59
CA THR A 565 22.41 4.78 36.11
C THR A 565 23.67 5.15 35.34
N VAL A 566 24.62 4.22 35.19
CA VAL A 566 25.85 4.43 34.39
C VAL A 566 25.50 4.83 32.97
N GLU A 567 24.42 4.27 32.47
CA GLU A 567 23.96 4.43 31.11
C GLU A 567 23.36 5.82 30.90
N ASP A 568 22.54 6.34 31.81
CA ASP A 568 22.03 7.72 31.74
C ASP A 568 23.17 8.74 31.61
N PHE A 569 24.21 8.58 32.44
CA PHE A 569 25.39 9.43 32.38
C PHE A 569 26.14 9.30 31.06
N THR A 570 26.29 8.08 30.58
CA THR A 570 27.03 7.81 29.35
C THR A 570 26.35 8.42 28.13
N GLN A 571 25.03 8.30 28.07
CA GLN A 571 24.23 8.84 26.97
C GLN A 571 24.36 10.35 26.86
N LEU A 572 24.16 11.03 27.98
CA LEU A 572 24.29 12.48 28.04
C LEU A 572 25.73 12.93 27.81
N SER A 573 26.71 12.14 28.29
CA SER A 573 28.12 12.37 28.03
C SER A 573 28.43 12.32 26.53
N MET A 574 27.97 11.28 25.82
CA MET A 574 28.19 11.17 24.39
C MET A 574 27.42 12.22 23.58
N LEU A 575 26.20 12.56 23.96
CA LEU A 575 25.46 13.68 23.34
C LEU A 575 26.25 14.99 23.49
N SER A 576 26.75 15.25 24.70
CA SER A 576 27.58 16.42 24.98
C SER A 576 28.82 16.44 24.09
N TRP A 577 29.45 15.28 23.88
CA TRP A 577 30.61 15.13 23.02
C TRP A 577 30.30 15.45 21.55
N ILE A 578 29.22 14.88 21.00
CA ILE A 578 28.78 15.11 19.60
C ILE A 578 28.41 16.57 19.37
N ASN A 579 27.81 17.21 20.38
CA ASN A 579 27.49 18.64 20.36
C ASN A 579 28.71 19.55 20.61
N SER A 580 29.93 19.02 20.44
CA SER A 580 31.19 19.75 20.60
C SER A 580 31.39 20.36 22.00
N ASN A 581 30.86 19.70 23.04
CA ASN A 581 31.05 20.07 24.45
C ASN A 581 31.79 18.96 25.22
N PRO A 582 33.08 18.74 24.94
CA PRO A 582 33.88 17.68 25.56
C PRO A 582 34.06 17.87 27.07
N LYS A 583 33.97 19.12 27.57
CA LYS A 583 34.01 19.42 29.01
C LYS A 583 32.78 18.88 29.73
N ALA A 584 31.58 19.07 29.19
CA ALA A 584 30.38 18.48 29.80
C ALA A 584 30.42 16.95 29.76
N SER A 585 30.88 16.37 28.64
CA SER A 585 31.04 14.92 28.49
C SER A 585 31.96 14.33 29.56
N ILE A 586 33.19 14.83 29.68
CA ILE A 586 34.16 14.35 30.67
C ILE A 586 33.67 14.59 32.10
N TYR A 587 32.94 15.69 32.36
CA TYR A 587 32.32 15.94 33.67
C TYR A 587 31.32 14.86 34.05
N LEU A 588 30.43 14.52 33.12
CA LEU A 588 29.41 13.49 33.31
C LEU A 588 30.05 12.12 33.49
N ASP A 589 31.12 11.80 32.76
CA ASP A 589 31.86 10.54 32.97
C ASP A 589 32.52 10.47 34.36
N PHE A 590 33.11 11.57 34.85
CA PHE A 590 33.66 11.63 36.21
C PHE A 590 32.59 11.52 37.30
N GLU A 591 31.38 12.00 37.03
CA GLU A 591 30.24 11.81 37.93
C GLU A 591 29.73 10.37 37.87
N ALA A 592 29.69 9.76 36.68
CA ALA A 592 29.35 8.35 36.50
C ALA A 592 30.31 7.43 37.27
N VAL A 593 31.62 7.61 37.10
CA VAL A 593 32.63 6.79 37.78
C VAL A 593 32.56 6.99 39.30
N LYS A 594 32.36 8.22 39.78
CA LYS A 594 32.20 8.49 41.22
C LYS A 594 30.98 7.79 41.82
N ARG A 595 29.86 7.77 41.09
CA ARG A 595 28.60 7.17 41.56
C ARG A 595 28.56 5.66 41.38
N PHE A 596 29.29 5.14 40.40
CA PHE A 596 29.36 3.72 40.04
C PHE A 596 30.82 3.24 39.98
N PRO A 597 31.55 3.24 41.11
CA PRO A 597 33.00 2.99 41.13
C PRO A 597 33.41 1.59 40.66
N THR A 598 32.48 0.63 40.68
CA THR A 598 32.70 -0.74 40.21
C THR A 598 32.27 -0.97 38.75
N SER A 599 31.89 0.09 38.02
CA SER A 599 31.46 -0.03 36.62
C SER A 599 32.62 0.16 35.65
N GLY A 600 33.11 -0.97 35.11
CA GLY A 600 34.10 -0.96 34.02
C GLY A 600 33.60 -0.23 32.77
N LEU A 601 32.28 -0.18 32.56
CA LEU A 601 31.63 0.60 31.50
C LEU A 601 31.83 2.11 31.70
N ALA A 602 31.48 2.64 32.88
CA ALA A 602 31.66 4.07 33.21
C ALA A 602 33.12 4.49 33.06
N ALA A 603 34.03 3.64 33.55
CA ALA A 603 35.45 3.85 33.47
C ALA A 603 36.00 3.78 32.04
N ASN A 604 35.54 2.82 31.22
CA ASN A 604 35.90 2.75 29.81
C ASN A 604 35.46 4.01 29.06
N ASN A 605 34.26 4.52 29.33
CA ASN A 605 33.73 5.71 28.65
C ASN A 605 34.53 6.96 29.00
N LEU A 606 34.83 7.16 30.30
CA LEU A 606 35.77 8.18 30.76
C LEU A 606 37.12 8.05 30.05
N ALA A 607 37.66 6.83 29.99
CA ALA A 607 38.95 6.58 29.34
C ALA A 607 38.91 6.89 27.84
N VAL A 608 37.82 6.59 27.12
CA VAL A 608 37.65 6.90 25.70
C VAL A 608 37.55 8.40 25.46
N HIS A 609 36.77 9.15 26.26
CA HIS A 609 36.68 10.59 26.09
C HIS A 609 38.00 11.30 26.45
N LEU A 610 38.72 10.84 27.47
CA LEU A 610 40.09 11.30 27.75
C LEU A 610 41.04 11.01 26.58
N LEU A 611 40.95 9.80 26.01
CA LEU A 611 41.74 9.39 24.85
C LEU A 611 41.47 10.28 23.64
N LYS A 612 40.19 10.51 23.31
CA LYS A 612 39.76 11.37 22.20
C LYS A 612 40.07 12.85 22.45
N SER A 613 40.12 13.29 23.70
CA SER A 613 40.59 14.63 24.07
C SER A 613 42.12 14.79 24.00
N GLY A 614 42.86 13.74 23.68
CA GLY A 614 44.31 13.79 23.54
C GLY A 614 45.10 13.51 24.83
N TYR A 615 44.48 12.83 25.80
CA TYR A 615 45.11 12.39 27.06
C TYR A 615 45.25 10.87 27.16
N PRO A 616 45.97 10.22 26.22
CA PRO A 616 46.13 8.77 26.24
C PRO A 616 46.92 8.28 27.46
N ASP A 617 47.79 9.12 28.04
CA ASP A 617 48.55 8.84 29.27
C ASP A 617 47.66 8.82 30.53
N LYS A 618 46.49 9.47 30.49
CA LYS A 618 45.47 9.44 31.55
C LYS A 618 44.42 8.36 31.32
N SER A 619 44.09 8.09 30.06
CA SER A 619 43.20 7.00 29.65
C SER A 619 43.78 5.62 29.94
N LEU A 620 45.06 5.40 29.62
CA LEU A 620 45.68 4.07 29.69
C LEU A 620 45.74 3.46 31.11
N PRO A 621 46.03 4.19 32.20
CA PRO A 621 45.90 3.68 33.57
C PRO A 621 44.52 3.11 33.89
N ILE A 622 43.45 3.80 33.44
CA ILE A 622 42.07 3.38 33.67
C ILE A 622 41.79 2.09 32.90
N LEU A 623 42.17 2.03 31.62
CA LEU A 623 41.99 0.84 30.78
C LEU A 623 42.80 -0.35 31.30
N ASN A 624 44.05 -0.15 31.73
CA ASN A 624 44.89 -1.22 32.27
C ASN A 624 44.37 -1.80 33.58
N TYR A 625 43.77 -0.96 34.44
CA TYR A 625 43.13 -1.44 35.66
C TYR A 625 41.98 -2.40 35.30
N TRP A 626 41.07 -1.96 34.43
CA TRP A 626 39.90 -2.75 34.04
C TRP A 626 40.22 -3.95 33.14
N LEU A 627 41.31 -3.93 32.37
CA LEU A 627 41.80 -5.08 31.61
C LEU A 627 42.34 -6.21 32.49
N LYS A 628 42.77 -5.93 33.73
CA LYS A 628 43.12 -7.01 34.68
C LYS A 628 41.88 -7.80 35.08
N GLU A 629 40.76 -7.11 35.26
CA GLU A 629 39.47 -7.70 35.64
C GLU A 629 38.76 -8.32 34.43
N PHE A 630 38.91 -7.74 33.24
CA PHE A 630 38.24 -8.18 32.00
C PHE A 630 39.23 -8.32 30.83
N PRO A 631 40.12 -9.33 30.85
CA PRO A 631 41.24 -9.43 29.91
C PRO A 631 40.83 -9.64 28.45
N ASP A 632 39.68 -10.27 28.19
CA ASP A 632 39.22 -10.61 26.83
C ASP A 632 38.18 -9.62 26.28
N ASN A 633 37.93 -8.50 26.98
CA ASN A 633 36.97 -7.51 26.51
C ASN A 633 37.54 -6.75 25.31
N SER A 634 37.00 -6.99 24.11
CA SER A 634 37.47 -6.41 22.85
C SER A 634 37.52 -4.88 22.86
N LEU A 635 36.65 -4.21 23.62
CA LEU A 635 36.62 -2.75 23.68
C LEU A 635 37.69 -2.18 24.58
N LEU A 636 37.88 -2.76 25.76
CA LEU A 636 39.00 -2.39 26.63
C LEU A 636 40.33 -2.67 25.93
N LEU A 637 40.45 -3.81 25.23
CA LEU A 637 41.62 -4.16 24.43
C LEU A 637 41.83 -3.18 23.27
N GLY A 638 40.77 -2.85 22.52
CA GLY A 638 40.82 -1.92 21.40
C GLY A 638 41.17 -0.50 21.81
N ASN A 639 40.53 0.00 22.86
CA ASN A 639 40.81 1.33 23.42
C ASN A 639 42.21 1.40 24.03
N ALA A 640 42.68 0.34 24.69
CA ALA A 640 44.05 0.26 25.19
C ALA A 640 45.05 0.19 24.03
N ALA A 641 44.75 -0.53 22.95
CA ALA A 641 45.55 -0.55 21.73
C ALA A 641 45.68 0.88 21.16
N THR A 642 44.57 1.60 21.05
CA THR A 642 44.53 2.99 20.59
C THR A 642 45.28 3.94 21.52
N ALA A 643 45.16 3.81 22.84
CA ALA A 643 45.92 4.61 23.80
C ALA A 643 47.43 4.36 23.71
N ASN A 644 47.86 3.09 23.63
CA ASN A 644 49.28 2.76 23.41
C ASN A 644 49.77 3.28 22.05
N TYR A 645 48.95 3.24 21.00
CA TYR A 645 49.30 3.80 19.70
C TYR A 645 49.56 5.31 19.79
N TYR A 646 48.65 6.07 20.42
CA TYR A 646 48.82 7.52 20.61
C TYR A 646 49.98 7.90 21.53
N LEU A 647 50.43 7.00 22.39
CA LEU A 647 51.63 7.14 23.22
C LEU A 647 52.92 6.69 22.53
N GLY A 648 52.88 6.33 21.24
CA GLY A 648 54.05 5.85 20.51
C GLY A 648 54.52 4.44 20.92
N GLU A 649 53.76 3.71 21.75
CA GLU A 649 53.98 2.31 22.11
C GLU A 649 53.44 1.37 21.01
N VAL A 650 53.92 1.57 19.79
CA VAL A 650 53.35 0.98 18.56
C VAL A 650 53.35 -0.55 18.58
N GLU A 651 54.40 -1.20 19.10
CA GLU A 651 54.46 -2.67 19.14
C GLU A 651 53.47 -3.25 20.15
N LYS A 652 53.31 -2.61 21.32
CA LYS A 652 52.30 -3.02 22.30
C LYS A 652 50.88 -2.78 21.77
N ALA A 653 50.64 -1.65 21.11
CA ALA A 653 49.39 -1.38 20.42
C ALA A 653 49.07 -2.43 19.36
N PHE A 654 50.07 -2.88 18.60
CA PHE A 654 49.92 -3.93 17.59
C PHE A 654 49.49 -5.27 18.20
N GLN A 655 50.10 -5.69 19.32
CA GLN A 655 49.72 -6.93 20.00
C GLN A 655 48.30 -6.86 20.59
N LEU A 656 47.95 -5.75 21.23
CA LEU A 656 46.59 -5.53 21.75
C LEU A 656 45.56 -5.47 20.63
N ALA A 657 45.89 -4.85 19.48
CA ALA A 657 45.02 -4.82 18.31
C ALA A 657 44.81 -6.22 17.72
N LYS A 658 45.84 -7.10 17.71
CA LYS A 658 45.68 -8.50 17.32
C LYS A 658 44.71 -9.25 18.22
N GLN A 659 44.90 -9.14 19.54
CA GLN A 659 43.99 -9.73 20.52
C GLN A 659 42.57 -9.18 20.36
N THR A 660 42.44 -7.89 20.07
CA THR A 660 41.13 -7.27 19.81
C THR A 660 40.45 -7.91 18.61
N VAL A 661 41.14 -8.10 17.48
CA VAL A 661 40.54 -8.68 16.27
C VAL A 661 40.34 -10.20 16.33
N GLU A 662 40.97 -10.89 17.28
CA GLU A 662 40.66 -12.27 17.61
C GLU A 662 39.28 -12.38 18.30
N GLN A 663 38.89 -11.36 19.07
CA GLN A 663 37.58 -11.27 19.73
C GLN A 663 36.51 -10.62 18.85
N ASP A 664 36.88 -9.61 18.07
CA ASP A 664 36.01 -8.89 17.13
C ASP A 664 36.76 -8.60 15.83
N SER A 665 36.60 -9.48 14.84
CA SER A 665 37.34 -9.42 13.57
C SER A 665 37.11 -8.14 12.76
N LEU A 666 36.01 -7.41 13.02
CA LEU A 666 35.64 -6.17 12.32
C LEU A 666 35.86 -4.93 13.19
N HIS A 667 36.54 -5.05 14.35
CA HIS A 667 36.79 -3.91 15.22
C HIS A 667 37.58 -2.81 14.47
N PRO A 668 37.01 -1.61 14.25
CA PRO A 668 37.55 -0.62 13.32
C PRO A 668 38.91 -0.07 13.77
N ASN A 669 39.02 0.46 14.99
CA ASN A 669 40.28 1.05 15.48
C ASN A 669 41.43 0.03 15.60
N ALA A 670 41.14 -1.23 15.97
CA ALA A 670 42.15 -2.27 16.02
C ALA A 670 42.64 -2.64 14.61
N ASN A 671 41.73 -2.88 13.66
CA ASN A 671 42.08 -3.11 12.27
C ASN A 671 42.81 -1.90 11.64
N LYS A 672 42.47 -0.66 12.02
CA LYS A 672 43.22 0.56 11.65
C LYS A 672 44.68 0.52 12.12
N ILE A 673 44.91 0.20 13.40
CA ILE A 673 46.25 0.06 13.97
C ILE A 673 47.02 -1.05 13.25
N LEU A 674 46.38 -2.21 12.99
CA LEU A 674 46.98 -3.29 12.23
C LEU A 674 47.36 -2.84 10.82
N ALA A 675 46.46 -2.14 10.11
CA ALA A 675 46.71 -1.63 8.77
C ALA A 675 47.91 -0.67 8.74
N PHE A 676 47.96 0.28 9.67
CA PHE A 676 49.05 1.24 9.79
C PHE A 676 50.38 0.55 10.11
N VAL A 677 50.42 -0.37 11.07
CA VAL A 677 51.64 -1.08 11.45
C VAL A 677 52.14 -2.00 10.33
N HIS A 678 51.24 -2.74 9.67
CA HIS A 678 51.58 -3.56 8.51
C HIS A 678 52.11 -2.71 7.36
N HIS A 679 51.48 -1.57 7.08
CA HIS A 679 51.95 -0.63 6.07
C HIS A 679 53.36 -0.10 6.39
N ARG A 680 53.63 0.29 7.64
CA ARG A 680 54.97 0.71 8.10
C ARG A 680 56.02 -0.39 7.97
N LYS A 681 55.64 -1.65 8.17
CA LYS A 681 56.50 -2.82 7.99
C LYS A 681 56.72 -3.19 6.50
N GLY A 682 56.05 -2.49 5.57
CA GLY A 682 56.10 -2.79 4.14
C GLY A 682 55.20 -3.96 3.72
N GLU A 683 54.34 -4.43 4.61
CA GLU A 683 53.49 -5.61 4.44
C GLU A 683 52.16 -5.20 3.78
N LYS A 684 52.18 -5.00 2.46
CA LYS A 684 51.04 -4.45 1.69
C LYS A 684 49.75 -5.26 1.79
N GLU A 685 49.81 -6.59 1.66
CA GLU A 685 48.60 -7.44 1.69
C GLU A 685 47.94 -7.53 3.07
N PRO A 686 48.68 -7.74 4.18
CA PRO A 686 48.12 -7.61 5.51
C PRO A 686 47.54 -6.22 5.79
N ALA A 687 48.21 -5.15 5.33
CA ALA A 687 47.71 -3.79 5.46
C ALA A 687 46.40 -3.59 4.69
N LYS A 688 46.32 -4.06 3.45
CA LYS A 688 45.11 -4.04 2.63
C LYS A 688 43.95 -4.75 3.34
N LYS A 689 44.13 -6.00 3.78
CA LYS A 689 43.07 -6.78 4.46
C LYS A 689 42.60 -6.12 5.75
N ALA A 690 43.52 -5.55 6.52
CA ALA A 690 43.17 -4.82 7.73
C ALA A 690 42.43 -3.51 7.40
N SER A 691 42.81 -2.78 6.35
CA SER A 691 42.05 -1.62 5.87
C SER A 691 40.66 -2.01 5.39
N GLU A 692 40.52 -3.11 4.64
CA GLU A 692 39.23 -3.63 4.17
C GLU A 692 38.31 -3.98 5.36
N ARG A 693 38.79 -4.77 6.32
CA ARG A 693 38.03 -5.13 7.53
C ARG A 693 37.68 -3.93 8.39
N SER A 694 38.59 -2.97 8.50
CA SER A 694 38.30 -1.73 9.22
C SER A 694 37.21 -0.94 8.53
N LEU A 695 37.23 -0.84 7.19
CA LEU A 695 36.22 -0.13 6.40
C LEU A 695 34.88 -0.86 6.32
N GLU A 696 34.91 -2.19 6.46
CA GLU A 696 33.71 -3.01 6.69
C GLU A 696 33.06 -2.68 8.03
N GLY A 697 33.85 -2.51 9.10
CA GLY A 697 33.38 -2.12 10.43
C GLY A 697 32.94 -0.65 10.51
N SER A 698 33.75 0.28 10.00
CA SER A 698 33.47 1.71 10.03
C SER A 698 34.24 2.53 9.01
N TYR A 699 33.65 3.67 8.62
CA TYR A 699 34.26 4.56 7.63
C TYR A 699 35.39 5.38 8.28
N ASP A 700 36.56 5.40 7.65
CA ASP A 700 37.72 6.18 8.08
C ASP A 700 38.48 6.71 6.86
N GLU A 701 38.63 8.02 6.76
CA GLU A 701 39.25 8.69 5.61
C GLU A 701 40.72 8.30 5.43
N GLU A 702 41.47 8.13 6.53
CA GLU A 702 42.88 7.76 6.48
C GLU A 702 43.04 6.32 5.96
N LEU A 703 42.08 5.44 6.26
CA LEU A 703 42.08 4.08 5.73
C LEU A 703 41.61 3.97 4.29
N VAL A 704 40.66 4.81 3.86
CA VAL A 704 40.29 4.89 2.43
C VAL A 704 41.50 5.31 1.61
N ALA A 705 42.18 6.39 2.02
CA ALA A 705 43.34 6.87 1.30
C ALA A 705 44.54 5.91 1.41
N LEU A 706 44.75 5.23 2.55
CA LEU A 706 45.76 4.17 2.67
C LEU A 706 45.43 2.99 1.74
N LEU A 707 44.17 2.57 1.69
CA LEU A 707 43.73 1.48 0.83
C LEU A 707 43.86 1.85 -0.65
N GLN A 708 43.55 3.09 -1.03
CA GLN A 708 43.75 3.60 -2.39
C GLN A 708 45.23 3.76 -2.75
N GLU A 709 46.11 4.05 -1.78
CA GLU A 709 47.55 4.06 -1.99
C GLU A 709 48.10 2.64 -2.24
N ILE A 710 47.62 1.65 -1.47
CA ILE A 710 48.05 0.24 -1.58
C ILE A 710 47.43 -0.44 -2.80
N ASP A 711 46.15 -0.17 -3.07
CA ASP A 711 45.34 -0.71 -4.16
C ASP A 711 44.43 0.39 -4.74
N PRO A 712 44.90 1.13 -5.77
CA PRO A 712 44.12 2.19 -6.41
C PRO A 712 42.81 1.73 -7.07
N GLN A 713 42.61 0.41 -7.25
CA GLN A 713 41.39 -0.17 -7.82
C GLN A 713 40.51 -0.83 -6.75
N ALA A 714 40.83 -0.65 -5.46
CA ALA A 714 40.05 -1.21 -4.38
C ALA A 714 38.58 -0.74 -4.50
N PRO A 715 37.60 -1.66 -4.46
CA PRO A 715 36.20 -1.30 -4.60
C PRO A 715 35.67 -0.80 -3.26
N ILE A 716 36.12 0.40 -2.83
CA ILE A 716 35.82 1.01 -1.52
C ILE A 716 34.32 0.97 -1.23
N SER A 717 33.49 1.30 -2.23
CA SER A 717 32.04 1.24 -2.09
C SER A 717 31.52 -0.15 -1.80
N LYS A 718 32.05 -1.18 -2.46
CA LYS A 718 31.69 -2.58 -2.24
C LYS A 718 32.15 -3.09 -0.88
N ILE A 719 33.33 -2.68 -0.43
CA ILE A 719 33.88 -3.06 0.88
C ILE A 719 33.00 -2.51 2.00
N ILE A 720 32.72 -1.20 1.96
CA ILE A 720 31.81 -0.56 2.93
C ILE A 720 30.40 -1.13 2.80
N TYR A 721 29.94 -1.40 1.57
CA TYR A 721 28.66 -2.05 1.31
C TYR A 721 28.57 -3.43 1.96
N ASN A 722 29.59 -4.27 1.81
CA ASN A 722 29.60 -5.64 2.32
C ASN A 722 29.63 -5.67 3.85
N GLY A 723 30.48 -4.86 4.49
CA GLY A 723 30.52 -4.78 5.96
C GLY A 723 29.25 -4.19 6.56
N ARG A 724 28.54 -3.36 5.78
CA ARG A 724 27.25 -2.77 6.15
C ARG A 724 26.06 -3.43 5.47
N LYS A 725 26.24 -4.57 4.81
CA LYS A 725 25.16 -5.40 4.26
C LYS A 725 24.49 -6.07 5.44
N ARG A 726 23.74 -5.29 6.22
CA ARG A 726 22.78 -5.89 7.13
C ARG A 726 21.77 -6.62 6.24
N PRO A 727 21.36 -7.84 6.60
CA PRO A 727 20.18 -8.47 6.02
C PRO A 727 18.94 -7.73 6.54
N TYR A 728 18.87 -6.43 6.30
CA TYR A 728 17.60 -5.72 6.40
C TYR A 728 16.85 -6.05 5.12
N THR A 729 16.38 -7.28 5.04
CA THR A 729 15.36 -7.67 4.10
C THR A 729 14.04 -7.37 4.80
N PRO A 730 13.23 -6.46 4.26
CA PRO A 730 11.86 -6.27 4.72
C PRO A 730 11.17 -7.61 5.01
N GLN A 731 10.48 -7.78 6.15
CA GLN A 731 9.86 -9.09 6.48
C GLN A 731 8.96 -9.62 5.34
N LEU A 732 8.29 -8.71 4.61
CA LEU A 732 7.57 -9.05 3.39
C LEU A 732 8.46 -9.75 2.37
N MET A 733 9.62 -9.15 2.06
CA MET A 733 10.59 -9.69 1.11
C MET A 733 11.31 -10.94 1.60
N ASP A 734 11.30 -11.23 2.90
CA ASP A 734 11.89 -12.46 3.48
C ASP A 734 10.87 -13.61 3.50
N LYS A 735 9.61 -13.33 3.84
CA LYS A 735 8.56 -14.35 4.00
C LYS A 735 7.73 -14.63 2.75
N PHE A 736 7.60 -13.67 1.83
CA PHE A 736 6.81 -13.84 0.60
C PHE A 736 7.42 -14.96 -0.27
N ARG A 737 6.62 -15.96 -0.65
CA ARG A 737 7.04 -17.03 -1.55
C ARG A 737 6.22 -17.00 -2.82
N MET A 738 6.88 -17.17 -3.96
CA MET A 738 6.19 -17.27 -5.24
C MET A 738 5.55 -18.66 -5.39
N PRO A 739 4.32 -18.75 -5.91
CA PRO A 739 3.69 -20.03 -6.21
C PRO A 739 4.46 -20.76 -7.31
N GLY A 740 4.50 -22.10 -7.23
CA GLY A 740 5.02 -22.92 -8.33
C GLY A 740 4.13 -22.82 -9.57
N ALA A 741 4.70 -23.03 -10.75
CA ALA A 741 3.93 -23.18 -11.98
C ALA A 741 3.03 -24.43 -11.92
N ILE A 742 1.95 -24.42 -12.71
CA ILE A 742 1.14 -25.60 -13.00
C ILE A 742 2.02 -26.62 -13.73
N GLN A 743 2.05 -27.88 -13.28
CA GLN A 743 2.92 -28.91 -13.89
C GLN A 743 2.18 -29.84 -14.85
N GLY A 744 0.85 -29.87 -14.78
CA GLY A 744 0.00 -30.62 -15.68
C GLY A 744 -1.48 -30.28 -15.49
N THR A 745 -2.33 -30.97 -16.22
CA THR A 745 -3.79 -30.79 -16.14
C THR A 745 -4.38 -31.31 -14.83
N ASP A 746 -3.75 -32.32 -14.22
CA ASP A 746 -4.18 -32.93 -12.94
C ASP A 746 -4.01 -32.00 -11.71
N ASP A 747 -3.15 -30.99 -11.80
CA ASP A 747 -2.93 -30.00 -10.73
C ASP A 747 -3.30 -28.56 -11.16
N ALA A 748 -3.83 -28.38 -12.38
CA ALA A 748 -4.15 -27.08 -12.93
C ALA A 748 -5.20 -26.33 -12.10
N GLU A 749 -6.28 -27.00 -11.67
CA GLU A 749 -7.33 -26.35 -10.87
C GLU A 749 -6.80 -25.90 -9.51
N ASP A 750 -6.23 -26.83 -8.72
CA ASP A 750 -5.68 -26.54 -7.39
C ASP A 750 -4.59 -25.47 -7.42
N GLN A 751 -3.65 -25.55 -8.38
CA GLN A 751 -2.51 -24.63 -8.43
C GLN A 751 -2.87 -23.29 -9.09
N SER A 752 -3.81 -23.24 -10.04
CA SER A 752 -4.31 -21.97 -10.60
C SER A 752 -5.02 -21.13 -9.53
N GLU A 753 -5.76 -21.78 -8.61
CA GLU A 753 -6.37 -21.12 -7.46
C GLU A 753 -5.30 -20.45 -6.58
N VAL A 754 -4.22 -21.17 -6.26
CA VAL A 754 -3.09 -20.64 -5.48
C VAL A 754 -2.39 -19.47 -6.20
N ILE A 755 -2.19 -19.57 -7.51
CA ILE A 755 -1.57 -18.50 -8.31
C ILE A 755 -2.44 -17.24 -8.30
N LEU A 756 -3.75 -17.39 -8.49
CA LEU A 756 -4.71 -16.29 -8.49
C LEU A 756 -4.86 -15.66 -7.11
N GLU A 757 -4.87 -16.46 -6.04
CA GLU A 757 -4.89 -15.99 -4.65
C GLU A 757 -3.67 -15.09 -4.36
N VAL A 758 -2.46 -15.53 -4.74
CA VAL A 758 -1.24 -14.75 -4.54
C VAL A 758 -1.26 -13.47 -5.37
N LEU A 759 -1.67 -13.55 -6.65
CA LEU A 759 -1.76 -12.38 -7.53
C LEU A 759 -2.72 -11.33 -6.96
N GLN A 760 -3.90 -11.75 -6.52
CA GLN A 760 -4.89 -10.88 -5.91
C GLN A 760 -4.37 -10.24 -4.61
N SER A 761 -3.71 -11.02 -3.75
CA SER A 761 -3.08 -10.50 -2.52
C SER A 761 -2.06 -9.39 -2.82
N ILE A 762 -1.24 -9.57 -3.86
CA ILE A 762 -0.28 -8.55 -4.30
C ILE A 762 -1.00 -7.30 -4.80
N GLU A 763 -2.05 -7.43 -5.61
CA GLU A 763 -2.80 -6.29 -6.14
C GLU A 763 -3.46 -5.46 -5.04
N MET A 764 -4.06 -6.12 -4.04
CA MET A 764 -4.61 -5.43 -2.87
C MET A 764 -3.53 -4.68 -2.10
N THR A 765 -2.37 -5.31 -1.89
CA THR A 765 -1.25 -4.69 -1.16
C THR A 765 -0.68 -3.49 -1.92
N VAL A 766 -0.52 -3.61 -3.24
CA VAL A 766 -0.09 -2.52 -4.13
C VAL A 766 -1.08 -1.34 -4.08
N ALA A 767 -2.39 -1.62 -4.14
CA ALA A 767 -3.42 -0.58 -4.08
C ALA A 767 -3.46 0.11 -2.70
N ALA A 768 -3.35 -0.65 -1.61
CA ALA A 768 -3.30 -0.12 -0.25
C ALA A 768 -2.08 0.80 -0.05
N ILE A 769 -0.89 0.36 -0.50
CA ILE A 769 0.33 1.17 -0.44
C ILE A 769 0.16 2.47 -1.25
N THR A 770 -0.30 2.38 -2.50
CA THR A 770 -0.46 3.54 -3.40
C THR A 770 -1.44 4.58 -2.85
N LYS A 771 -2.47 4.16 -2.10
CA LYS A 771 -3.42 5.07 -1.43
C LYS A 771 -2.79 5.85 -0.26
N THR A 772 -1.72 5.33 0.32
CA THR A 772 -1.07 5.90 1.53
C THR A 772 0.22 6.67 1.25
N THR A 773 0.84 6.48 0.09
CA THR A 773 2.07 7.21 -0.31
C THR A 773 1.74 8.31 -1.31
N SER A 774 2.05 9.58 -0.99
CA SER A 774 2.01 10.64 -2.01
C SER A 774 3.39 10.80 -2.63
N GLU A 775 3.49 10.67 -3.96
CA GLU A 775 4.72 10.89 -4.74
C GLU A 775 5.35 12.27 -4.44
N ALA A 776 4.53 13.24 -4.02
CA ALA A 776 4.92 14.57 -3.60
C ALA A 776 5.88 14.60 -2.40
N ILE A 777 5.78 13.66 -1.44
CA ILE A 777 6.63 13.63 -0.24
C ILE A 777 8.08 13.29 -0.60
N ILE A 778 8.29 12.30 -1.48
CA ILE A 778 9.63 11.88 -1.93
C ILE A 778 10.29 12.98 -2.76
N GLU A 779 9.53 13.63 -3.65
CA GLU A 779 10.05 14.72 -4.47
C GLU A 779 10.42 15.95 -3.63
N GLN A 780 9.64 16.26 -2.60
CA GLN A 780 9.91 17.36 -1.67
C GLN A 780 11.16 17.09 -0.81
N ALA A 781 11.37 15.85 -0.34
CA ALA A 781 12.58 15.45 0.38
C ALA A 781 13.85 15.52 -0.49
N ALA A 782 13.76 15.08 -1.75
CA ALA A 782 14.87 15.18 -2.72
C ALA A 782 15.22 16.65 -3.03
N ARG A 783 14.22 17.51 -3.24
CA ARG A 783 14.41 18.95 -3.48
C ARG A 783 14.99 19.67 -2.26
N LYS A 784 14.62 19.26 -1.05
CA LYS A 784 15.16 19.81 0.22
C LYS A 784 16.65 19.49 0.38
N ASN A 785 17.08 18.26 0.08
CA ASN A 785 18.50 17.88 0.09
C ASN A 785 19.33 18.67 -0.92
N ILE A 786 18.83 18.83 -2.16
CA ILE A 786 19.53 19.62 -3.17
C ILE A 786 19.74 21.07 -2.70
N ARG A 787 18.75 21.67 -2.00
CA ARG A 787 18.89 23.01 -1.39
C ARG A 787 19.88 23.04 -0.22
N GLN A 788 19.89 22.02 0.63
CA GLN A 788 20.80 21.96 1.79
C GLN A 788 22.26 21.84 1.36
N VAL A 789 22.54 21.02 0.34
CA VAL A 789 23.87 20.89 -0.28
C VAL A 789 24.35 22.21 -0.90
N MET A 790 23.45 22.96 -1.53
CA MET A 790 23.76 24.26 -2.14
C MET A 790 24.00 25.37 -1.10
N THR A 791 23.58 25.19 0.15
CA THR A 791 23.60 26.26 1.17
C THR A 791 24.58 26.03 2.32
N GLN A 792 24.93 24.78 2.67
CA GLN A 792 25.75 24.45 3.85
C GLN A 792 27.19 24.00 3.56
N GLY A 793 27.61 23.92 2.30
CA GLY A 793 29.01 23.68 1.93
C GLY A 793 29.45 22.21 2.10
N GLY A 794 29.35 21.45 1.00
CA GLY A 794 29.88 20.08 0.87
C GLY A 794 28.89 18.99 1.27
N ILE A 795 28.88 17.90 0.50
CA ILE A 795 28.11 16.69 0.81
C ILE A 795 28.97 15.82 1.74
N PRO A 796 28.46 15.35 2.90
CA PRO A 796 29.16 14.36 3.72
C PRO A 796 29.56 13.14 2.88
N ILE A 797 30.79 12.63 3.04
CA ILE A 797 31.31 11.54 2.19
C ILE A 797 30.41 10.29 2.25
N MET A 798 29.83 9.99 3.41
CA MET A 798 28.86 8.90 3.58
C MET A 798 27.59 9.08 2.73
N GLN A 799 27.14 10.31 2.53
CA GLN A 799 25.98 10.60 1.68
C GLN A 799 26.34 10.45 0.20
N MET A 800 27.54 10.87 -0.22
CA MET A 800 28.04 10.62 -1.59
C MET A 800 28.21 9.12 -1.88
N LEU A 801 28.68 8.36 -0.90
CA LEU A 801 28.82 6.93 -1.01
C LEU A 801 27.45 6.24 -1.14
N ALA A 802 26.50 6.61 -0.27
CA ALA A 802 25.15 6.08 -0.31
C ALA A 802 24.45 6.39 -1.66
N GLN A 803 24.65 7.60 -2.19
CA GLN A 803 24.18 7.99 -3.51
C GLN A 803 24.74 7.08 -4.62
N ALA A 804 26.05 6.82 -4.63
CA ALA A 804 26.64 5.98 -5.66
C ALA A 804 26.19 4.52 -5.55
N ILE A 805 26.06 3.98 -4.33
CA ILE A 805 25.53 2.63 -4.12
C ILE A 805 24.08 2.54 -4.61
N TYR A 806 23.26 3.56 -4.33
CA TYR A 806 21.88 3.65 -4.83
C TYR A 806 21.84 3.59 -6.37
N PHE A 807 22.57 4.48 -7.04
CA PHE A 807 22.55 4.55 -8.51
C PHE A 807 23.21 3.33 -9.18
N GLN A 808 24.26 2.78 -8.58
CA GLN A 808 24.88 1.54 -9.04
C GLN A 808 23.89 0.38 -8.95
N SER A 809 23.17 0.25 -7.83
CA SER A 809 22.13 -0.77 -7.66
C SER A 809 21.01 -0.61 -8.69
N LEU A 810 20.55 0.63 -8.93
CA LEU A 810 19.52 0.92 -9.94
C LEU A 810 19.98 0.56 -11.36
N GLN A 811 21.21 0.90 -11.73
CA GLN A 811 21.76 0.58 -13.04
C GLN A 811 21.91 -0.94 -13.22
N THR A 812 22.54 -1.62 -12.25
CA THR A 812 22.70 -3.08 -12.29
C THR A 812 21.35 -3.78 -12.33
N TYR A 813 20.37 -3.30 -11.55
CA TYR A 813 19.01 -3.83 -11.58
C TYR A 813 18.37 -3.65 -12.95
N GLN A 814 18.36 -2.44 -13.52
CA GLN A 814 17.77 -2.19 -14.83
C GLN A 814 18.40 -3.03 -15.94
N GLU A 815 19.73 -3.14 -15.98
CA GLU A 815 20.44 -3.88 -17.01
C GLU A 815 20.26 -5.40 -16.85
N ASP A 816 20.44 -5.93 -15.64
CA ASP A 816 20.46 -7.36 -15.42
C ASP A 816 19.04 -7.94 -15.34
N TYR A 817 18.11 -7.29 -14.62
CA TYR A 817 16.72 -7.73 -14.51
C TYR A 817 16.01 -7.68 -15.86
N SER A 818 16.15 -6.58 -16.62
CA SER A 818 15.49 -6.46 -17.94
C SER A 818 16.02 -7.50 -18.92
N ARG A 819 17.33 -7.73 -18.94
CA ARG A 819 17.96 -8.73 -19.80
C ARG A 819 17.50 -10.15 -19.47
N GLU A 820 17.45 -10.49 -18.18
CA GLU A 820 17.00 -11.80 -17.74
C GLU A 820 15.51 -11.99 -18.06
N LYS A 821 14.68 -10.98 -17.77
CA LYS A 821 13.25 -10.96 -18.04
C LYS A 821 12.94 -11.17 -19.52
N GLU A 822 13.59 -10.41 -20.41
CA GLU A 822 13.34 -10.48 -21.85
C GLU A 822 13.63 -11.89 -22.41
N ARG A 823 14.69 -12.54 -21.93
CA ARG A 823 15.06 -13.90 -22.36
C ARG A 823 13.97 -14.92 -22.00
N PHE A 824 13.56 -14.95 -20.73
CA PHE A 824 12.51 -15.87 -20.28
C PHE A 824 11.17 -15.57 -20.97
N PHE A 825 10.78 -14.30 -21.07
CA PHE A 825 9.51 -13.92 -21.69
C PHE A 825 9.48 -14.28 -23.18
N LYS A 826 10.61 -14.15 -23.89
CA LYS A 826 10.71 -14.60 -25.28
C LYS A 826 10.50 -16.10 -25.40
N SER A 827 11.18 -16.90 -24.57
CA SER A 827 11.02 -18.36 -24.59
C SER A 827 9.59 -18.80 -24.22
N LEU A 828 8.97 -18.16 -23.22
CA LEU A 828 7.56 -18.44 -22.87
C LEU A 828 6.59 -18.08 -24.00
N ASN A 829 6.80 -16.94 -24.67
CA ASN A 829 5.98 -16.55 -25.82
C ASN A 829 6.12 -17.52 -27.00
N GLU A 830 7.32 -18.05 -27.25
CA GLU A 830 7.54 -19.07 -28.29
C GLU A 830 6.76 -20.36 -27.97
N LEU A 831 6.77 -20.81 -26.71
CA LEU A 831 5.97 -21.97 -26.26
C LEU A 831 4.46 -21.70 -26.35
N GLY A 832 3.99 -20.53 -25.91
CA GLY A 832 2.58 -20.15 -26.00
C GLY A 832 2.08 -20.07 -27.44
N ASN A 833 2.89 -19.56 -28.37
CA ASN A 833 2.57 -19.54 -29.80
C ASN A 833 2.48 -20.96 -30.39
N ASN A 834 3.39 -21.86 -29.98
CA ASN A 834 3.35 -23.26 -30.40
C ASN A 834 2.08 -23.97 -29.89
N TYR A 835 1.72 -23.76 -28.62
CA TYR A 835 0.47 -24.25 -28.03
C TYR A 835 -0.76 -23.74 -28.78
N SER A 836 -0.86 -22.42 -29.02
CA SER A 836 -1.95 -21.83 -29.79
C SER A 836 -2.06 -22.41 -31.21
N TRP A 837 -0.93 -22.64 -31.88
CA TRP A 837 -0.90 -23.30 -33.19
C TRP A 837 -1.39 -24.75 -33.11
N LYS A 838 -0.98 -25.54 -32.11
CA LYS A 838 -1.45 -26.91 -31.86
C LYS A 838 -2.97 -26.93 -31.62
N VAL A 839 -3.49 -26.07 -30.74
CA VAL A 839 -4.93 -25.95 -30.42
C VAL A 839 -5.75 -25.63 -31.67
N ASN A 840 -5.29 -24.66 -32.48
CA ASN A 840 -5.95 -24.29 -33.73
C ASN A 840 -5.96 -25.44 -34.75
N THR A 841 -4.87 -26.20 -34.83
CA THR A 841 -4.75 -27.35 -35.72
C THR A 841 -5.70 -28.48 -35.30
N ILE A 842 -5.75 -28.81 -34.00
CA ILE A 842 -6.69 -29.79 -33.43
C ILE A 842 -8.13 -29.35 -33.71
N THR A 843 -8.45 -28.09 -33.40
CA THR A 843 -9.80 -27.53 -33.56
C THR A 843 -10.29 -27.62 -35.01
N LYS A 844 -9.48 -27.15 -35.97
CA LYS A 844 -9.81 -27.23 -37.40
C LYS A 844 -9.96 -28.66 -37.91
N GLY A 845 -9.13 -29.58 -37.43
CA GLY A 845 -9.20 -31.00 -37.81
C GLY A 845 -10.54 -31.63 -37.40
N TYR A 846 -10.91 -31.50 -36.12
CA TYR A 846 -12.16 -32.06 -35.61
C TYR A 846 -13.40 -31.32 -36.14
N ASP A 847 -13.36 -30.01 -36.32
CA ASP A 847 -14.50 -29.25 -36.89
C ASP A 847 -14.77 -29.65 -38.36
N SER A 848 -13.72 -29.97 -39.11
CA SER A 848 -13.83 -30.52 -40.48
C SER A 848 -14.42 -31.93 -40.50
N GLU A 849 -14.19 -32.75 -39.48
CA GLU A 849 -14.80 -34.08 -39.37
C GLU A 849 -16.25 -34.02 -38.91
N MET A 850 -16.56 -33.17 -37.92
CA MET A 850 -17.92 -32.98 -37.41
C MET A 850 -18.85 -32.38 -38.47
N SER A 851 -18.37 -31.46 -39.30
CA SER A 851 -19.17 -30.86 -40.39
C SER A 851 -19.53 -31.83 -41.53
N LYS A 852 -18.92 -33.02 -41.58
CA LYS A 852 -19.28 -34.09 -42.52
C LYS A 852 -20.43 -34.97 -42.03
N ILE A 853 -20.97 -34.72 -40.83
CA ILE A 853 -22.06 -35.49 -40.23
C ILE A 853 -23.33 -34.61 -40.22
N GLU A 854 -24.41 -35.06 -40.88
CA GLU A 854 -25.71 -34.39 -40.81
C GLU A 854 -26.35 -34.66 -39.43
N GLY A 855 -26.38 -33.64 -38.56
CA GLY A 855 -27.06 -33.73 -37.28
C GLY A 855 -28.59 -33.61 -37.41
N GLY A 856 -29.33 -34.42 -36.65
CA GLY A 856 -30.77 -34.24 -36.43
C GLY A 856 -31.74 -35.20 -37.16
N ALA A 857 -31.26 -36.22 -37.87
CA ALA A 857 -32.14 -37.19 -38.55
C ALA A 857 -32.06 -38.63 -38.00
N ASP A 858 -30.94 -39.04 -37.38
CA ASP A 858 -30.81 -40.34 -36.70
C ASP A 858 -29.94 -40.28 -35.43
N TRP A 859 -30.18 -41.21 -34.51
CA TRP A 859 -29.45 -41.36 -33.24
C TRP A 859 -27.96 -41.72 -33.43
N GLU A 860 -27.61 -42.31 -34.57
CA GLU A 860 -26.25 -42.75 -34.91
C GLU A 860 -25.33 -41.55 -35.20
N GLY A 861 -25.83 -40.53 -35.90
CA GLY A 861 -25.15 -39.28 -36.21
C GLY A 861 -24.90 -38.42 -34.98
N GLU A 862 -25.87 -38.32 -34.06
CA GLU A 862 -25.71 -37.62 -32.79
C GLU A 862 -24.67 -38.28 -31.89
N ARG A 863 -24.66 -39.62 -31.82
CA ARG A 863 -23.65 -40.39 -31.09
C ARG A 863 -22.24 -40.15 -31.65
N LYS A 864 -22.10 -40.16 -32.97
CA LYS A 864 -20.82 -39.94 -33.65
C LYS A 864 -20.30 -38.51 -33.47
N LEU A 865 -21.19 -37.51 -33.44
CA LEU A 865 -20.84 -36.13 -33.10
C LEU A 865 -20.38 -36.00 -31.64
N ALA A 866 -21.06 -36.67 -30.70
CA ALA A 866 -20.65 -36.69 -29.29
C ALA A 866 -19.29 -37.38 -29.08
N GLU A 867 -19.03 -38.50 -29.78
CA GLU A 867 -17.74 -39.20 -29.76
C GLU A 867 -16.61 -38.32 -30.31
N LEU A 868 -16.83 -37.61 -31.43
CA LEU A 868 -15.85 -36.67 -32.00
C LEU A 868 -15.63 -35.45 -31.09
N ALA A 869 -16.67 -34.92 -30.45
CA ALA A 869 -16.55 -33.82 -29.50
C ALA A 869 -15.76 -34.23 -28.24
N LYS A 870 -16.00 -35.44 -27.72
CA LYS A 870 -15.23 -36.01 -26.60
C LYS A 870 -13.77 -36.23 -26.99
N ALA A 871 -13.50 -36.75 -28.18
CA ALA A 871 -12.14 -36.96 -28.69
C ALA A 871 -11.40 -35.63 -28.91
N LYS A 872 -12.07 -34.61 -29.46
CA LYS A 872 -11.55 -33.24 -29.59
C LYS A 872 -11.15 -32.68 -28.22
N CYS A 873 -12.04 -32.79 -27.24
CA CYS A 873 -11.79 -32.34 -25.87
C CYS A 873 -10.55 -33.04 -25.27
N ALA A 874 -10.47 -34.37 -25.36
CA ALA A 874 -9.33 -35.12 -24.83
C ALA A 874 -7.99 -34.70 -25.48
N LYS A 875 -8.00 -34.43 -26.80
CA LYS A 875 -6.80 -33.93 -27.52
C LYS A 875 -6.41 -32.51 -27.11
N LEU A 876 -7.38 -31.65 -26.81
CA LEU A 876 -7.11 -30.30 -26.31
C LEU A 876 -6.51 -30.34 -24.90
N ASN A 877 -7.03 -31.21 -24.02
CA ASN A 877 -6.44 -31.40 -22.68
C ASN A 877 -5.02 -31.97 -22.75
N LEU A 878 -4.74 -32.93 -23.63
CA LEU A 878 -3.39 -33.44 -23.82
C LEU A 878 -2.42 -32.35 -24.31
N ALA A 879 -2.85 -31.49 -25.24
CA ALA A 879 -2.03 -30.38 -25.71
C ALA A 879 -1.77 -29.34 -24.62
N LEU A 880 -2.74 -29.14 -23.71
CA LEU A 880 -2.61 -28.28 -22.54
C LEU A 880 -1.64 -28.88 -21.50
N ASP A 881 -1.72 -30.19 -21.28
CA ASP A 881 -0.82 -30.93 -20.39
C ASP A 881 0.65 -30.85 -20.85
N GLU A 882 0.88 -31.10 -22.15
CA GLU A 882 2.20 -30.92 -22.77
C GLU A 882 2.72 -29.48 -22.60
N TYR A 883 1.85 -28.49 -22.79
CA TYR A 883 2.21 -27.09 -22.63
C TYR A 883 2.62 -26.76 -21.20
N TYR A 884 1.92 -27.29 -20.19
CA TYR A 884 2.32 -27.14 -18.79
C TYR A 884 3.64 -27.83 -18.47
N MET A 885 3.85 -29.06 -18.96
CA MET A 885 5.11 -29.78 -18.75
C MET A 885 6.32 -29.05 -19.37
N GLU A 886 6.13 -28.40 -20.52
CA GLU A 886 7.18 -27.63 -21.19
C GLU A 886 7.43 -26.27 -20.51
N THR A 887 6.39 -25.59 -20.02
CA THR A 887 6.52 -24.24 -19.43
C THR A 887 6.89 -24.24 -17.95
N ALA A 888 6.47 -25.25 -17.17
CA ALA A 888 6.65 -25.24 -15.72
C ALA A 888 8.11 -25.13 -15.25
N PRO A 889 9.09 -25.89 -15.83
CA PRO A 889 10.49 -25.75 -15.43
C PRO A 889 11.04 -24.36 -15.74
N LEU A 890 10.63 -23.79 -16.87
CA LEU A 890 11.06 -22.48 -17.34
C LEU A 890 10.52 -21.35 -16.46
N ILE A 891 9.22 -21.42 -16.10
CA ILE A 891 8.58 -20.47 -15.20
C ILE A 891 9.19 -20.55 -13.81
N ASN A 892 9.33 -21.74 -13.24
CA ASN A 892 9.90 -21.90 -11.91
C ASN A 892 11.32 -21.32 -11.83
N GLN A 893 12.14 -21.54 -12.87
CA GLN A 893 13.48 -20.98 -12.95
C GLN A 893 13.48 -19.45 -13.14
N MET A 894 12.62 -18.93 -14.01
CA MET A 894 12.45 -17.49 -14.21
C MET A 894 12.11 -16.79 -12.90
N VAL A 895 11.12 -17.33 -12.20
CA VAL A 895 10.52 -16.74 -11.00
C VAL A 895 11.54 -16.57 -9.89
N VAL A 896 12.25 -17.64 -9.52
CA VAL A 896 13.20 -17.59 -8.41
C VAL A 896 14.41 -16.69 -8.71
N ARG A 897 14.78 -16.53 -9.98
CA ARG A 897 15.91 -15.68 -10.41
C ARG A 897 15.51 -14.21 -10.42
N LEU A 898 14.38 -13.88 -11.05
CA LEU A 898 13.86 -12.51 -11.10
C LEU A 898 13.46 -12.01 -9.70
N GLU A 899 12.91 -12.88 -8.85
CA GLU A 899 12.62 -12.55 -7.45
C GLU A 899 13.89 -12.21 -6.67
N LEU A 900 14.96 -13.01 -6.78
CA LEU A 900 16.23 -12.71 -6.11
C LEU A 900 16.81 -11.37 -6.56
N MET A 901 16.82 -11.09 -7.87
CA MET A 901 17.34 -9.84 -8.42
C MET A 901 16.55 -8.62 -7.93
N SER A 902 15.22 -8.73 -7.89
CA SER A 902 14.36 -7.68 -7.35
C SER A 902 14.54 -7.55 -5.84
N ARG A 903 14.60 -8.66 -5.08
CA ARG A 903 14.80 -8.66 -3.63
C ARG A 903 16.12 -7.99 -3.23
N ASP A 904 17.21 -8.32 -3.90
CA ASP A 904 18.54 -7.74 -3.64
C ASP A 904 18.58 -6.23 -3.93
N HIS A 905 18.00 -5.81 -5.07
CA HIS A 905 17.90 -4.41 -5.42
C HIS A 905 17.11 -3.62 -4.37
N HIS A 906 15.90 -4.07 -4.06
CA HIS A 906 15.01 -3.36 -3.14
C HIS A 906 15.52 -3.39 -1.69
N SER A 907 16.19 -4.47 -1.26
CA SER A 907 16.90 -4.50 0.02
C SER A 907 18.04 -3.47 0.06
N THR A 908 18.81 -3.35 -1.03
CA THR A 908 19.86 -2.33 -1.17
C THR A 908 19.30 -0.91 -1.04
N LEU A 909 18.21 -0.61 -1.76
CA LEU A 909 17.59 0.71 -1.69
C LEU A 909 17.07 1.02 -0.28
N SER A 910 16.45 0.04 0.39
CA SER A 910 15.86 0.24 1.72
C SER A 910 16.87 0.66 2.78
N TYR A 911 18.13 0.25 2.62
CA TYR A 911 19.23 0.59 3.53
C TYR A 911 19.95 1.89 3.14
N TRP A 912 20.20 2.10 1.84
CA TRP A 912 21.06 3.21 1.38
C TRP A 912 20.30 4.49 1.02
N ALA A 913 19.04 4.40 0.59
CA ALA A 913 18.23 5.59 0.30
C ALA A 913 18.06 6.53 1.50
N PRO A 914 17.85 6.06 2.74
CA PRO A 914 17.72 6.95 3.91
C PRO A 914 19.00 7.70 4.23
N ILE A 915 20.16 7.04 4.03
CA ILE A 915 21.49 7.63 4.24
C ILE A 915 21.78 8.67 3.15
N TRP A 916 21.42 8.37 1.91
CA TRP A 916 21.58 9.30 0.78
C TRP A 916 20.67 10.53 0.92
N LEU A 917 19.40 10.32 1.27
CA LEU A 917 18.39 11.37 1.34
C LEU A 917 18.24 11.99 2.73
N GLN A 918 19.10 11.61 3.69
CA GLN A 918 19.04 12.08 5.08
C GLN A 918 17.60 12.13 5.65
N SER A 919 16.78 11.14 5.27
CA SER A 919 15.33 11.18 5.46
C SER A 919 14.86 9.79 5.85
N LYS A 920 14.11 9.71 6.95
CA LYS A 920 13.43 8.45 7.34
C LYS A 920 12.27 8.17 6.38
N GLU A 921 11.70 9.18 5.74
CA GLU A 921 10.69 9.06 4.68
C GLU A 921 11.30 8.51 3.38
N ALA A 922 12.58 8.73 3.11
CA ALA A 922 13.29 8.01 2.06
C ALA A 922 13.54 6.53 2.39
N ALA A 923 13.38 6.16 3.66
CA ALA A 923 13.24 4.77 4.10
C ALA A 923 11.81 4.24 3.94
N ASP A 924 10.90 4.99 3.27
CA ASP A 924 9.53 4.54 3.01
C ASP A 924 9.55 3.23 2.23
N PHE A 925 9.55 2.19 3.04
CA PHE A 925 9.21 0.82 2.79
C PHE A 925 8.07 0.70 1.76
N PRO A 926 6.99 1.50 1.80
CA PRO A 926 5.91 1.34 0.84
C PRO A 926 6.37 1.54 -0.61
N GLY A 927 7.17 2.56 -0.96
CA GLY A 927 7.60 2.79 -2.35
C GLY A 927 8.54 1.69 -2.88
N ILE A 928 9.47 1.24 -2.03
CA ILE A 928 10.43 0.19 -2.36
C ILE A 928 9.74 -1.19 -2.40
N GLN A 929 8.83 -1.48 -1.47
CA GLN A 929 7.99 -2.67 -1.47
C GLN A 929 7.00 -2.67 -2.63
N LEU A 930 6.45 -1.51 -3.00
CA LEU A 930 5.55 -1.34 -4.13
C LEU A 930 6.23 -1.75 -5.43
N ASN A 931 7.48 -1.34 -5.63
CA ASN A 931 8.24 -1.73 -6.83
C ASN A 931 8.56 -3.24 -6.82
N TYR A 932 9.00 -3.80 -5.69
CA TYR A 932 9.17 -5.26 -5.56
C TYR A 932 7.87 -6.04 -5.83
N LEU A 933 6.74 -5.61 -5.26
CA LEU A 933 5.43 -6.23 -5.48
C LEU A 933 4.94 -6.07 -6.92
N ARG A 934 5.24 -4.94 -7.57
CA ARG A 934 4.96 -4.75 -9.00
C ARG A 934 5.75 -5.72 -9.86
N ASP A 935 7.01 -5.98 -9.52
CA ASP A 935 7.82 -7.00 -10.19
C ASP A 935 7.20 -8.39 -10.01
N MET A 936 6.82 -8.75 -8.77
CA MET A 936 6.20 -10.06 -8.49
C MET A 936 4.88 -10.23 -9.23
N ARG A 937 4.06 -9.18 -9.31
CA ARG A 937 2.83 -9.15 -10.12
C ARG A 937 3.13 -9.34 -11.61
N GLU A 938 4.15 -8.65 -12.15
CA GLU A 938 4.55 -8.79 -13.55
C GLU A 938 4.98 -10.22 -13.87
N ILE A 939 5.72 -10.86 -12.95
CA ILE A 939 6.15 -12.26 -13.07
C ILE A 939 4.93 -13.21 -13.04
N LEU A 940 4.00 -13.04 -12.10
CA LEU A 940 2.79 -13.88 -11.97
C LEU A 940 1.87 -13.76 -13.19
N ASN A 941 1.76 -12.58 -13.80
CA ASN A 941 0.98 -12.38 -15.02
C ASN A 941 1.52 -13.15 -16.24
N LYS A 942 2.66 -13.86 -16.11
CA LYS A 942 3.19 -14.76 -17.14
C LYS A 942 2.92 -16.23 -16.87
N TYR A 943 2.23 -16.58 -15.79
CA TYR A 943 1.82 -17.95 -15.53
C TYR A 943 0.65 -18.32 -16.46
N PRO A 944 0.72 -19.44 -17.18
CA PRO A 944 -0.45 -20.02 -17.82
C PRO A 944 -1.41 -20.54 -16.74
N ILE A 945 -2.71 -20.27 -16.92
CA ILE A 945 -3.78 -20.59 -15.95
C ILE A 945 -5.00 -21.21 -16.65
N GLU A 946 -4.83 -21.70 -17.87
CA GLU A 946 -5.86 -22.37 -18.65
C GLU A 946 -6.33 -23.68 -17.96
N LEU A 947 -7.61 -23.78 -17.63
CA LEU A 947 -8.15 -24.99 -17.01
C LEU A 947 -8.42 -26.10 -18.04
N PRO A 948 -8.23 -27.38 -17.68
CA PRO A 948 -8.62 -28.50 -18.54
C PRO A 948 -10.13 -28.46 -18.82
N LEU A 949 -10.49 -28.85 -20.04
CA LEU A 949 -11.88 -28.99 -20.44
C LEU A 949 -12.49 -30.24 -19.80
N ASP A 950 -13.69 -30.11 -19.24
CA ASP A 950 -14.47 -31.24 -18.76
C ASP A 950 -15.01 -32.06 -19.94
N CYS A 951 -14.26 -33.10 -20.31
CA CYS A 951 -14.58 -33.98 -21.44
C CYS A 951 -15.69 -34.99 -21.12
N ASP A 952 -16.10 -35.10 -19.86
CA ASP A 952 -17.16 -36.00 -19.42
C ASP A 952 -18.55 -35.39 -19.54
N ARG A 953 -18.68 -34.09 -19.84
CA ARG A 953 -19.94 -33.47 -20.30
C ARG A 953 -20.58 -34.13 -21.54
N PHE A 954 -19.83 -35.01 -22.23
CA PHE A 954 -20.31 -35.82 -23.36
C PHE A 954 -20.70 -37.26 -22.96
N THR A 955 -20.77 -37.58 -21.66
CA THR A 955 -21.20 -38.88 -21.09
C THR A 955 -22.12 -38.66 -19.89
N ILE A 956 -23.26 -39.34 -19.83
CA ILE A 956 -24.16 -39.25 -18.66
C ILE A 956 -23.59 -40.10 -17.52
N LYS A 957 -22.98 -39.45 -16.51
CA LYS A 957 -23.01 -39.86 -15.10
C LYS A 957 -22.48 -38.77 -14.16
N GLU A 958 -22.98 -38.86 -12.93
CA GLU A 958 -22.79 -37.97 -11.78
C GLU A 958 -21.41 -38.14 -11.12
N GLU A 959 -20.81 -37.03 -10.65
CA GLU A 959 -20.06 -36.93 -9.38
C GLU A 959 -19.67 -35.45 -9.15
N GLU A 960 -20.04 -34.87 -8.00
CA GLU A 960 -19.28 -34.68 -6.75
C GLU A 960 -18.44 -33.39 -6.74
N VAL A 961 -18.76 -32.49 -5.80
CA VAL A 961 -18.09 -31.20 -5.59
C VAL A 961 -17.49 -31.19 -4.19
N VAL A 962 -16.17 -31.12 -4.11
CA VAL A 962 -15.39 -31.00 -2.87
C VAL A 962 -15.30 -29.53 -2.46
N ARG A 963 -15.41 -29.26 -1.15
CA ARG A 963 -15.01 -27.99 -0.52
C ARG A 963 -13.71 -28.22 0.23
N GLY A 964 -12.68 -27.46 -0.13
CA GLY A 964 -11.43 -27.39 0.61
C GLY A 964 -11.48 -26.37 1.75
N THR A 965 -10.85 -26.72 2.87
CA THR A 965 -10.56 -25.88 4.03
C THR A 965 -9.41 -24.91 3.72
N LEU A 966 -9.54 -23.67 4.21
CA LEU A 966 -8.50 -22.64 4.22
C LEU A 966 -7.21 -23.13 4.89
N MET A 967 -6.06 -22.83 4.28
CA MET A 967 -4.77 -22.91 4.95
C MET A 967 -4.46 -21.61 5.70
N VAL A 968 -3.98 -21.81 6.93
CA VAL A 968 -3.57 -20.95 8.06
C VAL A 968 -2.87 -19.61 7.80
N TRP A 969 -2.54 -19.22 6.56
CA TRP A 969 -1.75 -17.98 6.36
C TRP A 969 -2.61 -16.69 6.29
N GLU A 970 -3.91 -16.78 6.00
CA GLU A 970 -4.77 -15.59 5.90
C GLU A 970 -5.23 -15.01 7.26
N ASP A 971 -5.16 -15.79 8.34
CA ASP A 971 -5.38 -15.30 9.71
C ASP A 971 -4.10 -14.72 10.36
N GLN A 972 -2.95 -14.77 9.67
CA GLN A 972 -1.64 -14.36 10.23
C GLN A 972 -1.04 -13.06 9.64
N TYR A 973 -1.68 -12.40 8.68
CA TYR A 973 -1.13 -11.17 8.09
C TYR A 973 -2.09 -9.99 8.17
N CYS A 974 -2.08 -9.39 9.36
CA CYS A 974 -2.83 -8.21 9.77
C CYS A 974 -2.38 -6.95 8.99
N PRO A 975 -3.26 -6.30 8.21
CA PRO A 975 -2.95 -5.05 7.50
C PRO A 975 -3.27 -3.78 8.32
N VAL A 976 -3.43 -3.85 9.65
CA VAL A 976 -3.80 -2.68 10.47
C VAL A 976 -2.94 -2.59 11.74
N LYS A 977 -2.25 -1.45 11.89
CA LYS A 977 -1.72 -1.00 13.19
C LYS A 977 -2.91 -0.58 14.05
N VAL A 978 -3.37 -1.43 14.97
CA VAL A 978 -4.31 -0.99 16.03
C VAL A 978 -3.50 -0.67 17.27
N THR A 979 -3.20 0.61 17.48
CA THR A 979 -2.90 1.14 18.82
C THR A 979 -4.22 1.54 19.47
N ALA A 980 -4.74 0.70 20.35
CA ALA A 980 -5.83 1.07 21.24
C ALA A 980 -5.24 1.55 22.58
N GLY A 981 -5.34 2.85 22.83
CA GLY A 981 -5.05 3.43 24.14
C GLY A 981 -6.36 3.72 24.87
N VAL A 982 -6.55 3.13 26.05
CA VAL A 982 -7.57 3.56 27.01
C VAL A 982 -6.83 3.97 28.28
N GLY A 983 -6.57 5.26 28.44
CA GLY A 983 -5.79 5.79 29.56
C GLY A 983 -4.28 5.50 29.46
N PRO A 984 -3.55 5.35 30.59
CA PRO A 984 -2.08 5.31 30.63
C PRO A 984 -1.47 3.98 30.12
N ILE A 985 -2.24 3.10 29.48
CA ILE A 985 -1.78 1.81 28.96
C ILE A 985 -2.01 1.76 27.44
N LYS A 986 -0.94 1.50 26.68
CA LYS A 986 -0.92 1.24 25.24
C LYS A 986 -0.43 -0.19 25.00
N GLY A 987 -1.34 -1.05 24.52
CA GLY A 987 -0.99 -2.36 23.97
C GLY A 987 -0.77 -2.27 22.46
N GLY A 988 0.34 -2.80 21.98
CA GLY A 988 0.66 -2.95 20.56
C GLY A 988 0.84 -4.42 20.20
N ILE A 989 0.11 -4.89 19.20
CA ILE A 989 0.32 -6.22 18.62
C ILE A 989 0.87 -6.02 17.21
N ASN A 990 2.00 -6.65 16.91
CA ASN A 990 2.55 -6.69 15.56
C ASN A 990 3.07 -8.10 15.26
N CYS A 991 3.08 -8.52 13.99
CA CYS A 991 2.99 -9.94 13.59
C CYS A 991 4.08 -10.94 14.07
N ASN A 992 5.07 -10.58 14.90
CA ASN A 992 5.86 -11.59 15.64
C ASN A 992 6.23 -11.16 17.08
N THR A 993 5.64 -10.08 17.62
CA THR A 993 5.93 -9.59 18.97
C THR A 993 4.66 -9.06 19.64
N PHE A 994 4.45 -9.48 20.90
CA PHE A 994 3.47 -8.87 21.79
C PHE A 994 4.18 -7.79 22.59
N SER A 995 3.73 -6.52 22.52
CA SER A 995 4.22 -5.45 23.39
C SER A 995 3.11 -4.82 24.22
N LEU A 996 3.27 -4.88 25.54
CA LEU A 996 2.41 -4.20 26.49
C LEU A 996 3.19 -3.04 27.10
N SER A 997 2.71 -1.81 26.94
CA SER A 997 3.32 -0.63 27.56
C SER A 997 2.31 0.16 28.37
N GLY A 998 2.67 0.60 29.57
CA GLY A 998 1.78 1.43 30.37
C GLY A 998 2.45 2.08 31.57
N GLY A 999 2.08 3.34 31.82
CA GLY A 999 2.50 4.14 32.97
C GLY A 999 2.86 5.58 32.59
N GLU A 1000 2.24 6.57 33.22
CA GLU A 1000 2.83 7.89 33.35
C GLU A 1000 4.06 7.76 34.29
N PHE A 1001 5.18 8.38 33.91
CA PHE A 1001 6.49 8.39 34.59
C PHE A 1001 7.39 7.13 34.52
N LEU A 1002 6.95 5.97 34.01
CA LEU A 1002 7.80 4.81 33.68
C LEU A 1002 7.29 4.10 32.42
N VAL A 1003 8.07 4.05 31.33
CA VAL A 1003 7.70 3.30 30.11
C VAL A 1003 8.26 1.89 30.22
N GLY A 1004 7.47 0.93 30.69
CA GLY A 1004 7.78 -0.50 30.56
C GLY A 1004 7.29 -1.05 29.23
N GLU A 1005 8.08 -1.91 28.58
CA GLU A 1005 7.77 -2.67 27.37
C GLU A 1005 8.17 -4.14 27.62
N VAL A 1006 7.21 -5.07 27.60
CA VAL A 1006 7.51 -6.51 27.61
C VAL A 1006 7.32 -7.02 26.19
N GLU A 1007 8.39 -7.52 25.57
CA GLU A 1007 8.42 -8.05 24.22
C GLU A 1007 8.76 -9.55 24.27
N VAL A 1008 7.85 -10.41 23.81
CA VAL A 1008 8.04 -11.87 23.78
C VAL A 1008 8.15 -12.35 22.34
N LYS A 1009 9.21 -13.08 22.03
CA LYS A 1009 9.50 -13.63 20.71
C LYS A 1009 9.43 -15.16 20.76
N VAL A 1010 8.60 -15.70 19.88
CA VAL A 1010 8.30 -17.12 19.75
C VAL A 1010 9.16 -17.71 18.62
N ASN A 1011 9.46 -19.00 18.69
CA ASN A 1011 10.24 -19.68 17.66
C ASN A 1011 9.55 -19.66 16.29
N ARG A 1012 10.28 -20.08 15.25
CA ARG A 1012 9.82 -20.06 13.85
C ARG A 1012 8.53 -20.84 13.59
N ASP A 1013 8.20 -21.80 14.45
CA ASP A 1013 7.02 -22.67 14.34
C ASP A 1013 5.85 -22.25 15.27
N TRP A 1014 6.00 -21.14 16.01
CA TRP A 1014 5.00 -20.57 16.95
C TRP A 1014 4.65 -21.44 18.16
N ASP A 1015 5.42 -22.48 18.46
CA ASP A 1015 5.09 -23.47 19.50
C ASP A 1015 5.88 -23.30 20.81
N SER A 1016 6.95 -22.49 20.83
CA SER A 1016 7.72 -22.23 22.05
C SER A 1016 8.38 -20.84 22.09
N ILE A 1017 8.45 -20.24 23.28
CA ILE A 1017 9.08 -18.93 23.49
C ILE A 1017 10.61 -19.08 23.37
N GLU A 1018 11.21 -18.37 22.42
CA GLU A 1018 12.64 -18.39 22.11
C GLU A 1018 13.40 -17.28 22.83
N GLU A 1019 12.78 -16.11 22.97
CA GLU A 1019 13.40 -14.91 23.54
C GLU A 1019 12.33 -14.08 24.28
N VAL A 1020 12.68 -13.59 25.47
CA VAL A 1020 11.86 -12.63 26.22
C VAL A 1020 12.73 -11.40 26.47
N THR A 1021 12.28 -10.26 25.98
CA THR A 1021 12.92 -8.96 26.13
C THR A 1021 12.04 -8.08 27.01
N VAL A 1022 12.52 -7.71 28.18
CA VAL A 1022 11.84 -6.73 29.04
C VAL A 1022 12.64 -5.44 28.96
N GLY A 1023 12.03 -4.40 28.36
CA GLY A 1023 12.57 -3.06 28.32
C GLY A 1023 11.86 -2.14 29.29
N ALA A 1024 12.60 -1.25 29.94
CA ALA A 1024 12.02 -0.16 30.72
C ALA A 1024 12.90 1.08 30.52
N GLY A 1025 12.29 2.23 30.20
CA GLY A 1025 13.01 3.48 29.94
C GLY A 1025 12.23 4.73 30.34
N VAL A 1026 12.94 5.80 30.66
CA VAL A 1026 12.40 7.13 30.94
C VAL A 1026 12.76 8.02 29.76
N GLY A 1027 11.76 8.54 29.03
CA GLY A 1027 11.98 9.51 27.96
C GLY A 1027 12.05 10.92 28.55
N LEU A 1028 13.16 11.62 28.32
CA LEU A 1028 13.33 13.02 28.69
C LEU A 1028 13.63 13.85 27.43
N THR A 1029 12.73 14.79 27.11
CA THR A 1029 12.93 15.81 26.08
C THR A 1029 13.75 16.95 26.68
N LEU A 1030 14.80 17.37 25.97
CA LEU A 1030 15.90 18.11 26.58
C LEU A 1030 16.18 19.41 25.80
N ASP A 1031 15.69 20.55 26.31
CA ASP A 1031 15.93 21.87 25.68
C ASP A 1031 17.17 22.54 26.30
N VAL A 1032 18.35 22.29 25.72
CA VAL A 1032 19.63 22.86 26.20
C VAL A 1032 19.84 24.24 25.57
N GLY A 1033 19.32 25.28 26.23
CA GLY A 1033 19.46 26.67 25.80
C GLY A 1033 20.90 27.19 25.80
N LEU A 1034 21.51 27.29 24.61
CA LEU A 1034 22.68 28.14 24.33
C LEU A 1034 22.24 29.37 23.52
N LYS A 1035 21.65 30.37 24.19
CA LYS A 1035 21.40 31.69 23.60
C LYS A 1035 22.72 32.46 23.47
N ASN A 1036 23.49 32.20 22.41
CA ASN A 1036 24.57 33.09 22.02
C ASN A 1036 24.02 34.24 21.15
N LYS A 1037 24.28 35.47 21.59
CA LYS A 1037 23.62 36.74 21.21
C LYS A 1037 23.99 37.29 19.81
N ALA A 1038 24.32 36.46 18.84
CA ALA A 1038 24.73 36.93 17.51
C ALA A 1038 24.26 36.03 16.37
N THR A 1039 22.96 36.09 16.05
CA THR A 1039 22.40 35.93 14.69
C THR A 1039 20.91 36.26 14.75
N LYS A 1040 20.46 37.17 13.88
CA LYS A 1040 19.11 37.79 13.91
C LYS A 1040 18.09 37.04 13.04
N SER A 1041 18.14 35.72 13.02
CA SER A 1041 17.21 34.88 12.26
C SER A 1041 16.85 33.65 13.09
N GLY A 1042 15.65 33.65 13.66
CA GLY A 1042 15.15 32.61 14.56
C GLY A 1042 14.94 31.28 13.83
N ALA A 1043 15.78 30.31 14.17
CA ALA A 1043 15.50 28.88 14.05
C ALA A 1043 15.92 28.28 15.40
N GLY A 1044 14.95 27.83 16.20
CA GLY A 1044 15.23 27.05 17.40
C GLY A 1044 15.55 25.62 17.00
N PHE A 1045 16.65 25.08 17.53
CA PHE A 1045 17.00 23.66 17.40
C PHE A 1045 16.59 22.95 18.69
N SER A 1046 15.77 21.90 18.60
CA SER A 1046 15.53 20.98 19.71
C SER A 1046 16.30 19.69 19.45
N ALA A 1047 17.00 19.15 20.45
CA ALA A 1047 17.63 17.85 20.37
C ALA A 1047 16.85 16.92 21.30
N GLU A 1048 16.30 15.84 20.78
CA GLU A 1048 15.55 14.87 21.57
C GLU A 1048 16.36 13.57 21.65
N LEU A 1049 16.39 12.97 22.84
CA LEU A 1049 17.25 11.83 23.15
C LEU A 1049 16.35 10.71 23.65
N SER A 1050 16.21 9.64 22.86
CA SER A 1050 15.47 8.45 23.30
C SER A 1050 16.45 7.36 23.75
N SER A 1051 16.23 6.88 24.98
CA SER A 1051 17.01 5.85 25.65
C SER A 1051 16.12 4.67 25.97
N LYS A 1052 16.45 3.48 25.45
CA LYS A 1052 15.74 2.24 25.77
C LYS A 1052 16.70 1.23 26.40
N GLY A 1053 16.46 0.88 27.67
CA GLY A 1053 17.09 -0.29 28.29
C GLY A 1053 16.40 -1.58 27.85
N PHE A 1054 17.16 -2.62 27.52
CA PHE A 1054 16.67 -3.96 27.23
C PHE A 1054 17.39 -5.01 28.09
N VAL A 1055 16.68 -6.04 28.53
CA VAL A 1055 17.26 -7.27 29.10
C VAL A 1055 16.90 -8.44 28.18
N LYS A 1056 17.89 -9.13 27.62
CA LYS A 1056 17.67 -10.21 26.64
C LYS A 1056 17.99 -11.58 27.24
N LEU A 1057 16.96 -12.43 27.38
CA LEU A 1057 17.09 -13.83 27.80
C LEU A 1057 17.00 -14.77 26.59
N THR A 1058 18.01 -15.61 26.41
CA THR A 1058 18.09 -16.59 25.31
C THR A 1058 18.35 -18.01 25.82
N LYS A 1059 17.76 -19.00 25.13
CA LYS A 1059 18.05 -20.43 25.37
C LYS A 1059 19.33 -20.87 24.67
N ASP A 1060 20.03 -21.84 25.24
CA ASP A 1060 21.17 -22.49 24.57
C ASP A 1060 20.67 -23.30 23.36
N PRO A 1061 21.18 -23.03 22.14
CA PRO A 1061 20.66 -23.65 20.92
C PRO A 1061 20.95 -25.16 20.79
N LYS A 1062 21.81 -25.74 21.64
CA LYS A 1062 22.10 -27.18 21.65
C LYS A 1062 21.32 -27.95 22.72
N THR A 1063 20.97 -27.32 23.84
CA THR A 1063 20.33 -28.01 24.99
C THR A 1063 18.90 -27.54 25.27
N LEU A 1064 18.46 -26.43 24.68
CA LEU A 1064 17.13 -25.82 24.87
C LEU A 1064 16.82 -25.40 26.32
N GLU A 1065 17.81 -25.37 27.21
CA GLU A 1065 17.70 -24.85 28.58
C GLU A 1065 17.98 -23.34 28.63
N TRP A 1066 17.33 -22.65 29.58
CA TRP A 1066 17.53 -21.22 29.81
C TRP A 1066 18.89 -20.98 30.47
N ASN A 1067 19.80 -20.29 29.77
CA ASN A 1067 21.15 -20.04 30.27
C ASN A 1067 21.33 -18.59 30.74
N PHE A 1068 21.30 -18.40 32.06
CA PHE A 1068 21.45 -17.09 32.72
C PHE A 1068 22.88 -16.53 32.74
N ARG A 1069 23.90 -17.27 32.26
CA ARG A 1069 25.30 -16.78 32.23
C ARG A 1069 25.62 -15.90 31.00
N ASN A 1070 24.82 -15.98 29.94
CA ASN A 1070 24.98 -15.23 28.68
C ASN A 1070 23.91 -14.14 28.46
N THR A 1071 23.17 -13.77 29.51
CA THR A 1071 22.21 -12.67 29.48
C THR A 1071 22.97 -11.36 29.22
N ASP A 1072 22.65 -10.70 28.11
CA ASP A 1072 23.13 -9.35 27.81
C ASP A 1072 21.96 -8.38 27.95
N ALA A 1073 22.21 -7.30 28.67
CA ALA A 1073 21.30 -6.18 28.77
C ALA A 1073 21.99 -5.01 28.07
N GLY A 1074 21.27 -4.02 27.57
CA GLY A 1074 21.90 -2.88 26.90
C GLY A 1074 21.02 -1.65 26.92
N ILE A 1075 21.61 -0.48 26.66
CA ILE A 1075 20.86 0.73 26.39
C ILE A 1075 21.22 1.22 25.00
N LYS A 1076 20.18 1.39 24.17
CA LYS A 1076 20.32 1.97 22.84
C LYS A 1076 19.95 3.46 22.90
N THR A 1077 20.87 4.31 22.43
CA THR A 1077 20.72 5.77 22.48
C THR A 1077 20.69 6.34 21.08
N GLU A 1078 19.66 7.11 20.79
CA GLU A 1078 19.47 7.75 19.49
C GLU A 1078 19.48 9.26 19.71
N ALA A 1079 20.42 9.98 19.09
CA ALA A 1079 20.45 11.45 19.13
C ALA A 1079 19.74 11.99 17.89
N THR A 1080 18.64 12.70 18.08
CA THR A 1080 17.77 13.22 17.04
C THR A 1080 17.70 14.75 17.11
N VAL A 1081 17.92 15.46 15.99
CA VAL A 1081 17.74 16.92 15.88
C VAL A 1081 16.36 17.21 15.31
N GLY A 1082 15.51 17.75 16.17
CA GLY A 1082 14.22 18.32 15.90
C GLY A 1082 14.31 19.69 15.25
N ALA A 1083 13.61 19.88 14.13
CA ALA A 1083 13.22 21.22 13.68
C ALA A 1083 11.69 21.29 13.68
N ASP A 1084 11.12 22.14 14.52
CA ASP A 1084 9.69 22.37 14.54
C ASP A 1084 9.26 23.25 13.37
N ILE A 1085 8.38 22.70 12.51
CA ILE A 1085 7.71 23.43 11.45
C ILE A 1085 6.22 23.09 11.52
N GLY A 1086 5.46 23.85 12.32
CA GLY A 1086 4.02 23.66 12.48
C GLY A 1086 3.62 22.51 13.41
N ARG A 1087 2.46 21.87 13.17
CA ARG A 1087 1.81 20.89 14.09
C ARG A 1087 2.50 19.51 14.20
N PHE A 1088 3.67 19.31 13.61
CA PHE A 1088 4.42 18.05 13.72
C PHE A 1088 5.92 18.35 13.95
N GLY A 1089 6.44 17.90 15.09
CA GLY A 1089 7.88 17.91 15.36
C GLY A 1089 8.57 16.79 14.57
N VAL A 1090 9.70 17.10 13.91
CA VAL A 1090 10.43 16.16 13.05
C VAL A 1090 11.84 15.98 13.56
N GLU A 1091 12.16 14.76 14.02
CA GLU A 1091 13.44 14.34 14.59
C GLU A 1091 14.41 13.71 13.56
N VAL A 1092 15.61 14.28 13.39
CA VAL A 1092 16.68 13.82 12.49
C VAL A 1092 17.78 13.09 13.25
N LYS A 1093 17.95 11.77 13.06
CA LYS A 1093 18.93 10.96 13.83
C LYS A 1093 20.37 11.23 13.35
N LEU A 1094 21.17 11.92 14.16
CA LEU A 1094 22.53 12.36 13.83
C LEU A 1094 23.63 11.36 14.22
N ALA A 1095 23.38 10.51 15.23
CA ALA A 1095 24.33 9.48 15.68
C ALA A 1095 23.59 8.29 16.32
N GLU A 1096 24.14 7.09 16.13
CA GLU A 1096 23.70 5.87 16.83
C GLU A 1096 24.83 5.39 17.74
N THR A 1097 24.52 5.22 19.02
CA THR A 1097 25.43 4.63 20.00
C THR A 1097 24.76 3.41 20.59
N SER A 1098 25.39 2.25 20.48
CA SER A 1098 24.97 1.04 21.18
C SER A 1098 25.80 0.86 22.44
N MET A 1099 25.15 0.73 23.59
CA MET A 1099 25.79 0.35 24.84
C MET A 1099 25.26 -1.01 25.30
N GLY A 1100 26.14 -1.98 25.55
CA GLY A 1100 25.79 -3.23 26.23
C GLY A 1100 26.31 -3.23 27.67
N PHE A 1101 25.57 -3.81 28.61
CA PHE A 1101 25.92 -3.93 30.03
C PHE A 1101 27.22 -4.72 30.22
N ARG A 1102 27.62 -5.56 29.25
CA ARG A 1102 28.96 -6.19 29.19
C ARG A 1102 29.93 -5.55 28.18
N SER A 1103 29.47 -4.67 27.29
CA SER A 1103 30.18 -4.31 26.06
C SER A 1103 30.32 -2.80 25.80
N GLY A 1104 30.48 -1.93 26.79
CA GLY A 1104 31.08 -0.59 26.57
C GLY A 1104 30.34 0.41 25.64
N ILE A 1105 30.95 1.58 25.41
CA ILE A 1105 30.74 2.40 24.18
C ILE A 1105 31.84 2.07 23.16
N THR A 1106 31.48 1.95 21.88
CA THR A 1106 32.36 2.09 20.71
C THR A 1106 32.10 3.41 19.98
N SER A 1107 33.15 4.14 19.56
CA SER A 1107 33.02 5.41 18.83
C SER A 1107 34.10 5.57 17.76
N ASP A 1108 33.69 5.71 16.50
CA ASP A 1108 34.58 5.94 15.35
C ASP A 1108 34.77 7.44 15.03
N GLY A 1109 35.94 7.77 14.46
CA GLY A 1109 36.27 9.10 13.93
C GLY A 1109 37.18 9.97 14.82
N MET A 1110 38.16 10.63 14.18
CA MET A 1110 38.97 11.74 14.71
C MET A 1110 38.32 13.10 14.36
N ILE A 1111 38.26 14.02 15.33
CA ILE A 1111 37.96 15.45 15.14
C ILE A 1111 39.05 16.24 15.91
N PRO A 1112 39.48 17.43 15.45
CA PRO A 1112 40.75 18.04 15.86
C PRO A 1112 40.86 18.31 17.37
N LYS A 1113 42.09 18.25 17.88
CA LYS A 1113 42.48 18.69 19.23
C LYS A 1113 41.79 20.00 19.60
N MET A 1114 41.04 20.02 20.71
CA MET A 1114 40.34 21.23 21.19
C MET A 1114 40.62 21.59 22.65
N ILE A 1115 41.63 21.00 23.30
CA ILE A 1115 42.02 21.42 24.66
C ILE A 1115 43.55 21.52 24.77
N ASP A 1116 44.08 22.73 24.61
CA ASP A 1116 45.53 23.04 24.77
C ASP A 1116 45.95 23.28 26.23
N SER A 1117 45.08 23.00 27.21
CA SER A 1117 45.42 23.18 28.63
C SER A 1117 44.78 22.11 29.50
N PHE A 1118 45.53 21.05 29.77
CA PHE A 1118 45.22 20.02 30.75
C PHE A 1118 46.47 19.36 31.30
#